data_AF-A0AA36JM50-F1
#
_entry.id   AF-A0AA36JM50-F1
#
_cell.length_a   1.000
_cell.length_b   1.000
_cell.length_c   1.000
_cell.angle_alpha   90.00
_cell.angle_beta   90.00
_cell.angle_gamma   90.00
#
_symmetry.space_group_name_H-M   'P 1'
#
loop_
_entity.id
_entity.type
_entity.pdbx_description
1 polymer ?
#
loop_
_entity_poly.entity_id
_entity_poly.type
_entity_poly.pdbx_seq_one_letter_code
_entity_poly.pdbx_strand_id
1 'polypeptide(L)'
;MGAAFGSGCCNSASESGEVKVPSRHEGAVGQMVLADDKEPLPKSSSRRRAKTHTMLGGLRSKVPTDCTDDLPICPLHGVSLTFMQEFGVINKKLVDAKDYSIGGLCYKIIKPSTMFKAGKPCTTTEEADALMSYAEVGFRDNIADLKKRPAFESMAMHFVSHAWRYDFATFLEALANWDEQKGTDQFTYFWVDAFVVNQHIADSYPMEWWSTRFAQAVGDVGSTILVSLPWEDPIPLKRVWVIWEIFCTNQMGARFDIAMPKQTMDDFRKALISSFNKVQTALSGVDVGLSTAYHVSHQEMVHDEIKRTIGFTKLNEMVQLRMNRWLIGAATKELQSMKTKGAKRQDRIGLQDNLARMLRESGNFAGAEFYFKELLQEIETAYGKDHVLALSCLNQLAVTLQKAHNVDEALKRHRDCLQRRQRILGENHEETLQSVSNLAVLLSLQRPLTVEIFEEARKLYSLAVKGRETTIGAKDPRTLYTMSNMARFLSEAPQPTKELLEESDQLHSRAVGSLTELLQQGHPLTLASMHNQACSWLDQCQFEEGSWSGPLVDEAVDQLRLVHKLRIEKLGKEHPDTVQTEKKLQEINRMKKQLENQDAGAAGKKIESFATFQDLFNAHFDEVRTVEQFKQVRAQMIEGTAADLVFDDLLSAGFIDSDGYMTTGMQPYNFLAHIATNNLVQRKCEVEQSYLGLHREHFVLAHNKPECEDMWSSSDPSWIGKASMSKNHRFLAFRNLRWEFFNVISVGLESGSEHGLASLQAMKDAALQFVTNAPGWSPPENIGLYLAAWPLTAVPCLHLHIVDLAHTGPSFERLCQKMLPLDNAIQVLRDEVTQGIGPIDSVCLKSSYPTR
;
A
#
# COMPACT_ATOMS: atom_id res chain seq x y z
N MET A 1 -14.58 4.50 -14.11
CA MET A 1 -14.67 5.73 -13.29
C MET A 1 -13.44 6.66 -13.43
N GLY A 2 -12.58 6.50 -14.45
CA GLY A 2 -11.49 7.45 -14.71
C GLY A 2 -12.00 8.74 -15.36
N ALA A 3 -12.37 9.73 -14.56
CA ALA A 3 -12.85 11.04 -15.03
C ALA A 3 -12.54 12.19 -14.03
N ALA A 4 -11.41 12.09 -13.32
CA ALA A 4 -11.04 13.01 -12.24
C ALA A 4 -10.59 14.40 -12.74
N PHE A 5 -9.89 14.48 -13.88
CA PHE A 5 -9.37 15.74 -14.45
C PHE A 5 -10.31 16.33 -15.53
N GLY A 6 -11.58 16.53 -15.15
CA GLY A 6 -12.62 17.14 -16.01
C GLY A 6 -13.15 18.50 -15.54
N SER A 7 -12.61 19.08 -14.46
CA SER A 7 -13.09 20.37 -13.92
C SER A 7 -12.03 21.12 -13.09
N GLY A 8 -10.94 21.54 -13.72
CA GLY A 8 -9.95 22.47 -13.16
C GLY A 8 -9.73 23.65 -14.12
N CYS A 9 -9.75 24.89 -13.62
CA CYS A 9 -9.74 26.08 -14.47
C CYS A 9 -8.33 26.49 -14.90
N CYS A 10 -7.93 26.16 -16.13
CA CYS A 10 -6.78 26.76 -16.80
C CYS A 10 -7.10 28.18 -17.33
N ASN A 11 -7.36 29.13 -16.43
CA ASN A 11 -7.47 30.55 -16.77
C ASN A 11 -6.23 31.34 -16.28
N SER A 12 -5.40 31.72 -17.25
CA SER A 12 -4.55 32.93 -17.29
C SER A 12 -3.94 33.45 -15.96
N ALA A 13 -2.67 33.15 -15.73
CA ALA A 13 -1.74 34.06 -15.07
C ALA A 13 -0.30 33.78 -15.56
N SER A 14 0.22 34.66 -16.41
CA SER A 14 1.64 34.67 -16.80
C SER A 14 2.41 35.64 -15.91
N GLU A 15 3.24 35.15 -15.01
CA GLU A 15 4.19 36.00 -14.29
C GLU A 15 5.47 35.22 -13.95
N SER A 16 6.58 35.62 -14.57
CA SER A 16 7.90 35.00 -14.40
C SER A 16 8.65 35.66 -13.24
N GLY A 17 8.90 34.92 -12.16
CA GLY A 17 9.67 35.41 -11.01
C GLY A 17 10.57 34.32 -10.42
N GLU A 18 11.87 34.34 -10.76
CA GLU A 18 12.86 33.50 -10.09
C GLU A 18 13.01 33.94 -8.62
N VAL A 19 12.73 33.04 -7.67
CA VAL A 19 13.11 33.22 -6.26
C VAL A 19 14.04 32.09 -5.85
N LYS A 20 15.35 32.39 -5.83
CA LYS A 20 16.39 31.45 -5.42
C LYS A 20 16.31 31.18 -3.92
N VAL A 21 16.07 29.93 -3.54
CA VAL A 21 16.22 29.45 -2.16
C VAL A 21 17.63 28.90 -1.98
N PRO A 22 18.46 29.42 -1.04
CA PRO A 22 19.81 28.93 -0.82
C PRO A 22 19.81 27.64 0.03
N SER A 23 20.56 26.64 -0.43
CA SER A 23 20.84 25.41 0.32
C SER A 23 21.69 25.67 1.56
N ARG A 24 21.45 24.93 2.66
CA ARG A 24 22.37 24.87 3.81
C ARG A 24 22.54 23.44 4.33
N HIS A 25 23.75 22.93 4.09
CA HIS A 25 24.50 21.91 4.83
C HIS A 25 23.75 20.84 5.62
N GLU A 26 23.89 19.61 5.12
CA GLU A 26 23.93 18.41 5.93
C GLU A 26 25.07 18.48 6.97
N GLY A 27 24.85 17.89 8.14
CA GLY A 27 25.86 17.64 9.17
C GLY A 27 25.69 16.22 9.69
N ALA A 28 26.75 15.41 9.61
CA ALA A 28 26.68 13.97 9.83
C ALA A 28 27.20 13.54 11.23
N VAL A 29 27.31 12.21 11.42
CA VAL A 29 27.90 11.48 12.56
C VAL A 29 26.95 11.26 13.75
N GLY A 30 26.80 9.98 14.16
CA GLY A 30 26.01 9.62 15.35
C GLY A 30 25.59 8.14 15.49
N GLN A 31 26.33 7.16 14.96
CA GLN A 31 26.05 5.76 15.26
C GLN A 31 26.37 5.44 16.74
N MET A 32 25.44 4.82 17.45
CA MET A 32 25.76 4.00 18.62
C MET A 32 24.87 2.76 18.65
N VAL A 33 25.51 1.60 18.80
CA VAL A 33 24.90 0.26 18.90
C VAL A 33 25.00 -0.20 20.36
N LEU A 34 24.27 -1.27 20.72
CA LEU A 34 24.18 -2.04 21.99
C LEU A 34 22.86 -1.79 22.74
N ALA A 35 22.17 -2.81 23.28
CA ALA A 35 22.20 -4.26 23.06
C ALA A 35 20.91 -4.89 23.64
N ASP A 36 20.60 -6.15 23.32
CA ASP A 36 19.45 -6.89 23.86
C ASP A 36 19.59 -7.24 25.36
N ASP A 37 18.47 -7.40 26.08
CA ASP A 37 18.05 -8.74 26.55
C ASP A 37 16.61 -8.83 27.14
N LYS A 38 15.75 -9.56 26.42
CA LYS A 38 14.84 -10.65 26.85
C LYS A 38 14.04 -10.64 28.18
N GLU A 39 12.70 -10.62 28.01
CA GLU A 39 11.73 -11.66 28.46
C GLU A 39 11.40 -11.89 29.99
N PRO A 40 10.31 -12.63 30.37
CA PRO A 40 8.91 -12.53 29.88
C PRO A 40 7.78 -12.86 30.93
N LEU A 41 6.49 -12.77 30.51
CA LEU A 41 5.30 -13.55 31.00
C LEU A 41 4.78 -13.31 32.46
N PRO A 42 3.60 -13.86 32.91
CA PRO A 42 2.38 -14.33 32.20
C PRO A 42 0.98 -13.96 32.82
N LYS A 43 -0.01 -13.72 31.94
CA LYS A 43 -1.40 -14.30 31.90
C LYS A 43 -2.28 -14.47 33.17
N SER A 44 -3.46 -13.83 33.17
CA SER A 44 -4.80 -14.45 33.40
C SER A 44 -5.88 -13.49 32.83
N SER A 45 -6.96 -13.85 32.10
CA SER A 45 -8.01 -14.89 32.18
C SER A 45 -9.05 -14.60 33.28
N SER A 46 -10.38 -14.57 33.06
CA SER A 46 -11.16 -15.15 31.95
C SER A 46 -12.66 -14.74 31.91
N ARG A 47 -13.37 -15.06 30.80
CA ARG A 47 -14.84 -15.33 30.66
C ARG A 47 -15.83 -14.16 30.92
N ARG A 48 -17.03 -14.05 30.31
CA ARG A 48 -17.75 -14.54 29.09
C ARG A 48 -19.27 -14.40 29.35
N ARG A 49 -20.00 -13.54 28.61
CA ARG A 49 -21.44 -13.61 28.17
C ARG A 49 -21.88 -12.20 27.71
N ALA A 50 -22.33 -11.90 26.48
CA ALA A 50 -23.43 -12.44 25.66
C ALA A 50 -24.81 -12.20 26.33
N LYS A 51 -25.79 -11.48 25.76
CA LYS A 51 -26.31 -11.27 24.37
C LYS A 51 -27.03 -9.88 24.23
N THR A 52 -27.48 -9.29 23.11
CA THR A 52 -27.39 -9.47 21.62
C THR A 52 -27.92 -8.21 20.85
N HIS A 53 -27.51 -8.05 19.58
CA HIS A 53 -28.19 -7.41 18.42
C HIS A 53 -28.79 -5.97 18.50
N THR A 54 -28.19 -5.07 17.71
CA THR A 54 -28.80 -4.57 16.46
C THR A 54 -27.69 -4.26 15.43
N MET A 55 -27.97 -4.27 14.12
CA MET A 55 -26.92 -4.18 13.09
C MET A 55 -26.62 -2.75 12.63
N LEU A 56 -25.53 -2.18 13.16
CA LEU A 56 -24.85 -0.98 12.63
C LEU A 56 -23.32 -1.03 12.97
N GLY A 57 -22.74 -2.24 12.95
CA GLY A 57 -21.37 -2.50 13.41
C GLY A 57 -20.37 -2.62 12.26
N GLY A 58 -19.51 -1.61 12.09
CA GLY A 58 -18.51 -1.60 11.01
C GLY A 58 -17.47 -0.49 11.07
N LEU A 59 -17.10 -0.02 12.28
CA LEU A 59 -15.92 0.86 12.51
C LEU A 59 -15.63 1.12 14.01
N ARG A 60 -16.63 0.96 14.90
CA ARG A 60 -16.46 1.11 16.37
C ARG A 60 -15.88 -0.13 17.06
N SER A 61 -14.57 -0.39 16.90
CA SER A 61 -13.81 -1.26 17.84
C SER A 61 -12.29 -1.21 17.64
N LYS A 62 -11.59 -0.33 18.38
CA LYS A 62 -10.17 -0.47 18.82
C LYS A 62 -9.73 0.76 19.65
N VAL A 63 -10.45 1.02 20.74
CA VAL A 63 -9.96 1.88 21.82
C VAL A 63 -9.61 0.94 22.97
N PRO A 64 -8.36 0.92 23.48
CA PRO A 64 -8.01 0.18 24.69
C PRO A 64 -8.83 0.68 25.88
N THR A 65 -9.16 -0.22 26.81
CA THR A 65 -9.94 0.11 28.02
C THR A 65 -9.14 0.06 29.31
N ASP A 66 -7.83 -0.24 29.22
CA ASP A 66 -6.95 -0.47 30.37
C ASP A 66 -6.01 0.73 30.61
N CYS A 67 -6.58 1.94 30.75
CA CYS A 67 -5.86 3.08 31.36
C CYS A 67 -6.16 3.13 32.86
N THR A 68 -5.13 3.25 33.69
CA THR A 68 -5.25 3.35 35.15
C THR A 68 -6.16 4.50 35.58
N ASP A 69 -6.94 4.28 36.65
CA ASP A 69 -7.96 5.23 37.14
C ASP A 69 -7.36 6.48 37.84
N ASP A 70 -6.04 6.52 38.01
CA ASP A 70 -5.32 7.57 38.76
C ASP A 70 -5.04 8.87 37.97
N LEU A 71 -5.16 8.85 36.64
CA LEU A 71 -4.96 10.06 35.81
C LEU A 71 -6.26 10.88 35.74
N PRO A 72 -6.25 12.16 36.16
CA PRO A 72 -7.48 12.94 36.26
C PRO A 72 -8.18 13.11 34.91
N ILE A 73 -9.50 12.97 34.94
CA ILE A 73 -10.38 13.33 33.82
C ILE A 73 -10.13 14.82 33.53
N CYS A 74 -9.99 15.20 32.25
CA CYS A 74 -9.94 16.60 31.85
C CYS A 74 -11.06 17.38 32.56
N PRO A 75 -10.77 18.42 33.35
CA PRO A 75 -11.84 19.26 33.89
C PRO A 75 -12.63 19.80 32.70
N LEU A 76 -13.91 19.43 32.62
CA LEU A 76 -14.79 19.90 31.55
C LEU A 76 -15.31 21.31 31.82
N HIS A 77 -14.88 21.96 32.91
CA HIS A 77 -15.06 23.40 33.18
C HIS A 77 -14.61 24.24 31.98
N GLY A 78 -15.54 24.91 31.32
CA GLY A 78 -15.20 25.90 30.30
C GLY A 78 -14.86 27.25 30.91
N VAL A 79 -14.09 28.06 30.20
CA VAL A 79 -13.84 29.47 30.53
C VAL A 79 -14.77 30.37 29.71
N SER A 80 -15.34 31.40 30.34
CA SER A 80 -16.22 32.33 29.63
C SER A 80 -15.45 33.34 28.76
N LEU A 81 -16.02 33.70 27.60
CA LEU A 81 -15.41 34.69 26.69
C LEU A 81 -15.23 36.06 27.35
N THR A 82 -16.19 36.48 28.19
CA THR A 82 -16.13 37.75 28.91
C THR A 82 -15.00 37.77 29.94
N PHE A 83 -14.77 36.66 30.66
CA PHE A 83 -13.60 36.55 31.53
C PHE A 83 -12.28 36.57 30.73
N MET A 84 -12.18 35.86 29.61
CA MET A 84 -10.95 35.90 28.80
C MET A 84 -10.63 37.31 28.27
N GLN A 85 -11.65 38.07 27.87
CA GLN A 85 -11.51 39.47 27.44
C GLN A 85 -10.98 40.37 28.57
N GLU A 86 -11.56 40.25 29.78
CA GLU A 86 -11.10 40.94 30.99
C GLU A 86 -9.66 40.54 31.35
N PHE A 87 -9.37 39.24 31.42
CA PHE A 87 -8.06 38.68 31.70
C PHE A 87 -7.00 39.23 30.73
N GLY A 88 -7.30 39.27 29.43
CA GLY A 88 -6.41 39.86 28.44
C GLY A 88 -6.11 41.34 28.71
N VAL A 89 -7.15 42.16 28.93
CA VAL A 89 -7.01 43.60 29.18
C VAL A 89 -6.20 43.90 30.45
N ILE A 90 -6.44 43.17 31.54
CA ILE A 90 -5.69 43.33 32.80
C ILE A 90 -4.23 42.95 32.61
N ASN A 91 -3.98 41.79 32.00
CA ASN A 91 -2.65 41.18 31.93
C ASN A 91 -1.77 41.70 30.78
N LYS A 92 -2.32 42.46 29.82
CA LYS A 92 -1.57 43.03 28.67
C LYS A 92 -0.37 43.91 29.04
N LYS A 93 -0.26 44.36 30.29
CA LYS A 93 0.90 45.12 30.81
C LYS A 93 1.98 44.26 31.48
N LEU A 94 1.70 42.98 31.74
CA LEU A 94 2.60 42.03 32.41
C LEU A 94 3.37 41.12 31.43
N VAL A 95 3.06 41.24 30.14
CA VAL A 95 3.76 40.60 29.02
C VAL A 95 4.17 41.68 28.02
N ASP A 96 5.42 41.62 27.56
CA ASP A 96 5.91 42.50 26.49
C ASP A 96 5.05 42.36 25.23
N ALA A 97 4.90 43.46 24.46
CA ALA A 97 4.06 43.47 23.26
C ALA A 97 4.48 42.45 22.16
N LYS A 98 5.70 41.90 22.23
CA LYS A 98 6.17 40.81 21.35
C LYS A 98 5.74 39.40 21.79
N ASP A 99 5.20 39.27 23.00
CA ASP A 99 4.86 38.00 23.66
C ASP A 99 3.45 38.02 24.29
N TYR A 100 2.58 38.90 23.80
CA TYR A 100 1.14 38.90 24.12
C TYR A 100 0.40 37.77 23.36
N SER A 101 1.03 36.60 23.27
CA SER A 101 0.49 35.41 22.63
C SER A 101 -0.26 34.53 23.64
N ILE A 102 -1.09 33.59 23.16
CA ILE A 102 -1.75 32.58 24.01
C ILE A 102 -0.69 31.85 24.87
N GLY A 103 0.40 31.39 24.23
CA GLY A 103 1.51 30.72 24.91
C GLY A 103 2.28 31.62 25.89
N GLY A 104 2.51 32.89 25.53
CA GLY A 104 3.20 33.85 26.39
C GLY A 104 2.44 34.15 27.67
N LEU A 105 1.12 34.40 27.56
CA LEU A 105 0.22 34.54 28.72
C LEU A 105 0.15 33.26 29.55
N CYS A 106 0.11 32.10 28.88
CA CYS A 106 0.11 30.79 29.55
C CYS A 106 1.35 30.63 30.44
N TYR A 107 2.56 30.76 29.88
CA TYR A 107 3.80 30.53 30.61
C TYR A 107 4.16 31.63 31.62
N LYS A 108 3.85 32.90 31.35
CA LYS A 108 4.23 34.02 32.24
C LYS A 108 3.21 34.33 33.31
N ILE A 109 1.95 33.92 33.16
CA ILE A 109 0.86 34.36 34.05
C ILE A 109 0.00 33.19 34.52
N ILE A 110 -0.52 32.35 33.62
CA ILE A 110 -1.47 31.29 34.00
C ILE A 110 -0.75 30.17 34.78
N LYS A 111 0.36 29.66 34.25
CA LYS A 111 1.17 28.60 34.87
C LYS A 111 1.76 29.06 36.23
N PRO A 112 2.31 30.28 36.40
CA PRO A 112 2.72 30.77 37.72
C PRO A 112 1.56 31.04 38.69
N SER A 113 0.41 31.55 38.24
CA SER A 113 -0.73 31.89 39.12
C SER A 113 -1.37 30.68 39.79
N THR A 114 -1.26 29.50 39.19
CA THR A 114 -1.71 28.24 39.79
C THR A 114 -0.73 27.76 40.87
N MET A 115 0.60 27.82 40.63
CA MET A 115 1.64 27.38 41.58
C MET A 115 1.45 27.91 43.01
N PHE A 116 1.23 29.21 43.15
CA PHE A 116 1.24 29.88 44.46
C PHE A 116 -0.07 29.78 45.25
N LYS A 117 -1.13 29.16 44.70
CA LYS A 117 -2.44 29.03 45.36
C LYS A 117 -2.63 27.74 46.18
N ALA A 118 -1.54 27.02 46.47
CA ALA A 118 -1.43 26.01 47.51
C ALA A 118 -0.82 26.64 48.78
N GLY A 119 -1.65 26.88 49.80
CA GLY A 119 -1.35 27.83 50.89
C GLY A 119 -0.44 27.35 52.02
N LYS A 120 0.82 26.98 51.75
CA LYS A 120 1.96 26.99 52.71
C LYS A 120 3.29 26.61 52.02
N PRO A 121 4.44 27.14 52.47
CA PRO A 121 5.74 26.59 52.09
C PRO A 121 5.94 25.25 52.83
N CYS A 122 5.92 24.13 52.09
CA CYS A 122 6.10 22.79 52.63
C CYS A 122 7.49 22.23 52.30
N THR A 123 7.99 21.30 53.12
CA THR A 123 9.38 20.80 53.04
C THR A 123 9.47 19.29 53.25
N THR A 124 8.96 18.52 52.28
CA THR A 124 9.19 17.06 52.12
C THR A 124 8.96 16.68 50.65
N THR A 125 9.66 15.64 50.17
CA THR A 125 9.83 15.35 48.74
C THR A 125 8.72 14.46 48.12
N GLU A 126 7.55 14.34 48.76
CA GLU A 126 6.57 13.27 48.45
C GLU A 126 5.13 13.76 48.18
N GLU A 127 4.95 15.06 47.87
CA GLU A 127 3.72 15.60 47.23
C GLU A 127 4.08 16.24 45.87
N ALA A 128 4.74 15.49 44.99
CA ALA A 128 5.36 16.03 43.77
C ALA A 128 4.38 16.45 42.65
N ASP A 129 3.18 15.85 42.60
CA ASP A 129 2.27 15.91 41.43
C ASP A 129 1.04 16.81 41.61
N ALA A 130 0.94 17.54 42.73
CA ALA A 130 -0.13 18.52 42.90
C ALA A 130 0.12 19.75 42.02
N LEU A 131 -0.87 20.13 41.20
CA LEU A 131 -1.26 21.54 40.91
C LEU A 131 -2.43 21.59 39.92
N MET A 132 -3.58 22.12 40.34
CA MET A 132 -4.81 22.24 39.54
C MET A 132 -4.65 23.17 38.32
N SER A 133 -5.50 22.99 37.31
CA SER A 133 -5.64 23.92 36.19
C SER A 133 -6.20 25.28 36.61
N TYR A 134 -6.09 26.30 35.77
CA TYR A 134 -6.58 27.63 36.10
C TYR A 134 -8.12 27.67 36.16
N ALA A 135 -8.80 26.86 35.36
CA ALA A 135 -10.25 26.70 35.43
C ALA A 135 -10.70 26.05 36.75
N GLU A 136 -9.99 25.03 37.23
CA GLU A 136 -10.26 24.39 38.53
C GLU A 136 -10.01 25.34 39.70
N VAL A 137 -8.91 26.11 39.68
CA VAL A 137 -8.65 27.19 40.65
C VAL A 137 -9.75 28.26 40.58
N GLY A 138 -10.17 28.67 39.38
CA GLY A 138 -11.20 29.68 39.18
C GLY A 138 -12.59 29.24 39.60
N PHE A 139 -12.90 27.94 39.47
CA PHE A 139 -14.11 27.32 39.99
C PHE A 139 -14.10 27.26 41.52
N ARG A 140 -13.03 26.70 42.11
CA ARG A 140 -12.85 26.59 43.58
C ARG A 140 -12.91 27.95 44.28
N ASP A 141 -12.27 28.96 43.68
CA ASP A 141 -12.20 30.32 44.24
C ASP A 141 -13.45 31.17 43.85
N ASN A 142 -14.43 30.58 43.15
CA ASN A 142 -15.67 31.21 42.67
C ASN A 142 -15.44 32.57 41.95
N ILE A 143 -14.54 32.58 40.97
CA ILE A 143 -14.19 33.77 40.19
C ILE A 143 -15.36 34.14 39.27
N ALA A 144 -15.77 35.41 39.30
CA ALA A 144 -16.77 35.99 38.42
C ALA A 144 -16.16 36.91 37.35
N ASP A 145 -16.88 37.12 36.24
CA ASP A 145 -16.54 38.07 35.18
C ASP A 145 -16.99 39.51 35.48
N LEU A 146 -16.61 40.49 34.64
CA LEU A 146 -17.11 41.88 34.68
C LEU A 146 -18.64 42.03 34.77
N LYS A 147 -19.44 41.05 34.32
CA LYS A 147 -20.91 41.06 34.39
C LYS A 147 -21.44 40.36 35.66
N LYS A 148 -20.56 40.02 36.60
CA LYS A 148 -20.82 39.30 37.86
C LYS A 148 -21.40 37.89 37.66
N ARG A 149 -21.07 37.24 36.54
CA ARG A 149 -21.43 35.84 36.26
C ARG A 149 -20.22 34.95 36.56
N PRO A 150 -20.41 33.72 37.05
CA PRO A 150 -19.29 32.81 37.31
C PRO A 150 -18.50 32.53 36.03
N ALA A 151 -17.17 32.61 36.10
CA ALA A 151 -16.29 32.50 34.95
C ALA A 151 -16.00 31.05 34.50
N PHE A 152 -16.20 30.08 35.40
CA PHE A 152 -15.79 28.67 35.25
C PHE A 152 -16.83 27.63 35.75
N GLU A 153 -18.05 28.03 36.09
CA GLU A 153 -19.04 27.15 36.76
C GLU A 153 -19.61 26.04 35.85
N SER A 154 -19.71 26.27 34.55
CA SER A 154 -20.39 25.32 33.65
C SER A 154 -19.46 24.53 32.73
N MET A 155 -19.97 23.40 32.25
CA MET A 155 -19.31 22.54 31.26
C MET A 155 -19.05 23.32 29.97
N ALA A 156 -17.88 23.13 29.37
CA ALA A 156 -17.52 23.73 28.09
C ALA A 156 -18.49 23.27 26.99
N MET A 157 -19.01 24.23 26.23
CA MET A 157 -19.95 23.99 25.12
C MET A 157 -19.20 23.81 23.79
N HIS A 158 -17.97 24.33 23.71
CA HIS A 158 -17.13 24.32 22.52
C HIS A 158 -15.65 24.16 22.88
N PHE A 159 -15.01 23.16 22.31
CA PHE A 159 -13.56 23.01 22.32
C PHE A 159 -12.94 23.96 21.30
N VAL A 160 -11.88 24.70 21.67
CA VAL A 160 -11.19 25.63 20.77
C VAL A 160 -9.82 25.09 20.38
N SER A 161 -9.69 24.75 19.10
CA SER A 161 -8.44 24.35 18.45
C SER A 161 -7.73 25.60 17.89
N HIS A 162 -6.46 25.81 18.22
CA HIS A 162 -5.73 27.04 17.85
C HIS A 162 -4.20 26.93 17.84
N ALA A 163 -3.54 27.90 17.20
CA ALA A 163 -2.08 28.03 17.29
C ALA A 163 -1.67 28.89 18.49
N TRP A 164 -0.85 28.34 19.40
CA TRP A 164 -0.33 29.03 20.60
C TRP A 164 0.39 30.36 20.31
N ARG A 165 0.95 30.51 19.10
CA ARG A 165 1.65 31.71 18.63
C ARG A 165 0.74 32.86 18.22
N TYR A 166 -0.59 32.72 18.33
CA TYR A 166 -1.51 33.81 18.05
C TYR A 166 -1.50 34.88 19.13
N ASP A 167 -1.56 36.14 18.70
CA ASP A 167 -1.89 37.30 19.54
C ASP A 167 -3.24 37.07 20.24
N PHE A 168 -3.28 37.30 21.55
CA PHE A 168 -4.41 36.94 22.38
C PHE A 168 -5.66 37.81 22.09
N ALA A 169 -5.49 39.08 21.70
CA ALA A 169 -6.64 39.92 21.33
C ALA A 169 -7.27 39.44 20.02
N THR A 170 -6.45 39.10 19.02
CA THR A 170 -6.87 38.57 17.72
C THR A 170 -7.60 37.23 17.86
N PHE A 171 -7.09 36.35 18.74
CA PHE A 171 -7.75 35.10 19.11
C PHE A 171 -9.15 35.32 19.72
N LEU A 172 -9.27 36.27 20.66
CA LEU A 172 -10.55 36.59 21.29
C LEU A 172 -11.53 37.33 20.38
N GLU A 173 -11.04 38.15 19.43
CA GLU A 173 -11.90 38.74 18.40
C GLU A 173 -12.49 37.63 17.50
N ALA A 174 -11.70 36.60 17.17
CA ALA A 174 -12.18 35.47 16.38
C ALA A 174 -13.31 34.71 17.08
N LEU A 175 -13.16 34.42 18.38
CA LEU A 175 -14.21 33.80 19.17
C LEU A 175 -15.43 34.71 19.34
N ALA A 176 -15.25 36.00 19.58
CA ALA A 176 -16.35 36.96 19.72
C ALA A 176 -17.17 37.12 18.42
N ASN A 177 -16.51 37.20 17.27
CA ASN A 177 -17.18 37.26 15.95
C ASN A 177 -17.90 35.95 15.62
N TRP A 178 -17.40 34.80 16.09
CA TRP A 178 -18.08 33.52 15.97
C TRP A 178 -19.33 33.45 16.85
N ASP A 179 -19.24 33.89 18.11
CA ASP A 179 -20.32 33.91 19.10
C ASP A 179 -21.46 34.86 18.68
N GLU A 180 -21.12 36.08 18.22
CA GLU A 180 -22.05 37.05 17.62
C GLU A 180 -22.83 36.43 16.44
N GLN A 181 -22.15 35.66 15.57
CA GLN A 181 -22.76 35.01 14.40
C GLN A 181 -23.65 33.80 14.74
N LYS A 182 -23.65 33.32 15.99
CA LYS A 182 -24.56 32.24 16.44
C LYS A 182 -25.90 32.78 16.95
N GLY A 183 -25.96 34.06 17.34
CA GLY A 183 -27.20 34.71 17.80
C GLY A 183 -27.78 34.08 19.07
N THR A 184 -26.94 33.51 19.92
CA THR A 184 -27.34 32.87 21.18
C THR A 184 -27.33 33.88 22.33
N ASP A 185 -28.50 34.17 22.90
CA ASP A 185 -28.62 34.92 24.17
C ASP A 185 -28.05 34.15 25.39
N GLN A 186 -27.63 32.90 25.19
CA GLN A 186 -27.04 32.04 26.22
C GLN A 186 -25.56 32.38 26.44
N PHE A 187 -25.06 32.07 27.64
CA PHE A 187 -23.70 32.37 28.04
C PHE A 187 -22.73 31.26 27.60
N THR A 188 -21.95 31.52 26.55
CA THR A 188 -21.03 30.53 25.96
C THR A 188 -19.76 30.33 26.79
N TYR A 189 -19.46 29.06 27.12
CA TYR A 189 -18.24 28.63 27.78
C TYR A 189 -17.37 27.78 26.84
N PHE A 190 -16.07 28.05 26.83
CA PHE A 190 -15.10 27.49 25.88
C PHE A 190 -14.06 26.63 26.59
N TRP A 191 -13.71 25.47 26.03
CA TRP A 191 -12.54 24.70 26.45
C TRP A 191 -11.32 25.24 25.68
N VAL A 192 -10.48 26.01 26.38
CA VAL A 192 -9.25 26.60 25.85
C VAL A 192 -8.09 26.00 26.65
N ASP A 193 -7.15 25.35 25.96
CA ASP A 193 -6.13 24.49 26.58
C ASP A 193 -5.32 25.23 27.66
N ALA A 194 -4.91 26.47 27.39
CA ALA A 194 -4.12 27.31 28.27
C ALA A 194 -4.80 27.60 29.62
N PHE A 195 -6.14 27.57 29.71
CA PHE A 195 -6.89 27.78 30.95
C PHE A 195 -7.35 26.47 31.61
N VAL A 196 -7.74 25.49 30.79
CA VAL A 196 -8.49 24.31 31.27
C VAL A 196 -7.61 23.07 31.45
N VAL A 197 -6.61 22.86 30.60
CA VAL A 197 -5.66 21.74 30.77
C VAL A 197 -4.68 22.07 31.90
N ASN A 198 -4.25 21.04 32.64
CA ASN A 198 -3.18 21.19 33.61
C ASN A 198 -1.82 21.37 32.91
N GLN A 199 -1.45 22.61 32.67
CA GLN A 199 -0.21 23.01 31.99
C GLN A 199 1.07 22.68 32.78
N HIS A 200 1.00 22.08 33.97
CA HIS A 200 2.18 21.60 34.71
C HIS A 200 2.58 20.18 34.31
N ILE A 201 1.61 19.30 34.10
CA ILE A 201 1.81 17.86 33.84
C ILE A 201 1.34 17.40 32.45
N ALA A 202 0.80 18.29 31.61
CA ALA A 202 0.37 17.93 30.25
C ALA A 202 1.48 17.25 29.41
N ASP A 203 2.73 17.67 29.60
CA ASP A 203 3.90 17.11 28.91
C ASP A 203 4.32 15.72 29.42
N SER A 204 3.77 15.22 30.55
CA SER A 204 4.04 13.86 31.07
C SER A 204 2.95 12.83 30.71
N TYR A 205 1.83 13.25 30.11
CA TYR A 205 0.76 12.32 29.73
C TYR A 205 1.14 11.48 28.49
N PRO A 206 1.04 10.13 28.55
CA PRO A 206 1.42 9.26 27.44
C PRO A 206 0.43 9.38 26.25
N MET A 207 0.89 9.06 25.04
CA MET A 207 0.06 9.16 23.83
C MET A 207 -1.25 8.35 23.91
N GLU A 208 -1.26 7.25 24.66
CA GLU A 208 -2.49 6.49 24.89
C GLU A 208 -3.59 7.33 25.57
N TRP A 209 -3.24 8.17 26.55
CA TRP A 209 -4.18 9.11 27.20
C TRP A 209 -4.69 10.17 26.20
N TRP A 210 -3.83 10.69 25.33
CA TRP A 210 -4.20 11.62 24.25
C TRP A 210 -5.08 10.97 23.16
N SER A 211 -4.94 9.65 22.95
CA SER A 211 -5.78 8.87 22.03
C SER A 211 -7.12 8.42 22.62
N THR A 212 -7.24 8.39 23.95
CA THR A 212 -8.40 7.87 24.68
C THR A 212 -9.16 8.98 25.41
N ARG A 213 -8.63 9.50 26.52
CA ARG A 213 -9.28 10.44 27.42
C ARG A 213 -9.46 11.83 26.80
N PHE A 214 -8.45 12.35 26.11
CA PHE A 214 -8.58 13.62 25.39
C PHE A 214 -9.59 13.52 24.25
N ALA A 215 -9.50 12.45 23.43
CA ALA A 215 -10.47 12.19 22.37
C ALA A 215 -11.90 12.10 22.93
N GLN A 216 -12.10 11.39 24.04
CA GLN A 216 -13.38 11.32 24.73
C GLN A 216 -13.88 12.71 25.14
N ALA A 217 -13.04 13.54 25.79
CA ALA A 217 -13.43 14.89 26.22
C ALA A 217 -13.88 15.78 25.04
N VAL A 218 -13.23 15.70 23.88
CA VAL A 218 -13.66 16.40 22.64
C VAL A 218 -15.04 15.89 22.17
N GLY A 219 -15.33 14.60 22.37
CA GLY A 219 -16.65 14.02 22.11
C GLY A 219 -17.73 14.45 23.10
N ASP A 220 -17.41 14.51 24.39
CA ASP A 220 -18.32 14.89 25.48
C ASP A 220 -18.71 16.39 25.40
N VAL A 221 -17.77 17.25 24.97
CA VAL A 221 -18.06 18.67 24.58
C VAL A 221 -18.88 18.74 23.28
N GLY A 222 -18.75 17.76 22.39
CA GLY A 222 -19.62 17.60 21.20
C GLY A 222 -19.49 18.68 20.13
N SER A 223 -18.54 19.61 20.24
CA SER A 223 -18.32 20.69 19.28
C SER A 223 -16.92 21.27 19.35
N THR A 224 -16.26 21.39 18.20
CA THR A 224 -14.94 22.01 18.05
C THR A 224 -15.02 23.27 17.19
N ILE A 225 -14.27 24.30 17.57
CA ILE A 225 -14.07 25.56 16.84
C ILE A 225 -12.59 25.65 16.50
N LEU A 226 -12.25 25.72 15.22
CA LEU A 226 -10.89 26.02 14.78
C LEU A 226 -10.72 27.53 14.61
N VAL A 227 -9.80 28.16 15.36
CA VAL A 227 -9.40 29.55 15.08
C VAL A 227 -8.36 29.53 13.96
N SER A 228 -8.77 29.86 12.72
CA SER A 228 -7.97 29.61 11.51
C SER A 228 -7.46 30.90 10.86
N LEU A 229 -6.22 31.29 11.18
CA LEU A 229 -5.61 32.57 10.79
C LEU A 229 -4.16 32.46 10.27
N PRO A 230 -3.79 33.22 9.21
CA PRO A 230 -4.69 33.83 8.21
C PRO A 230 -5.51 32.73 7.49
N TRP A 231 -6.55 33.08 6.74
CA TRP A 231 -7.33 32.07 6.01
C TRP A 231 -6.60 31.61 4.73
N GLU A 232 -5.75 32.48 4.18
CA GLU A 232 -4.93 32.26 2.98
C GLU A 232 -3.79 31.27 3.22
N ASP A 233 -3.25 31.24 4.44
CA ASP A 233 -2.21 30.30 4.89
C ASP A 233 -2.54 29.82 6.32
N PRO A 234 -3.44 28.83 6.47
CA PRO A 234 -3.99 28.46 7.78
C PRO A 234 -2.95 27.78 8.67
N ILE A 235 -2.23 28.60 9.45
CA ILE A 235 -1.22 28.22 10.45
C ILE A 235 -1.61 26.99 11.31
N PRO A 236 -2.86 26.80 11.77
CA PRO A 236 -3.22 25.66 12.59
C PRO A 236 -3.13 24.35 11.81
N LEU A 237 -3.48 24.35 10.52
CA LEU A 237 -3.42 23.17 9.66
C LEU A 237 -1.99 22.77 9.26
N LYS A 238 -0.99 23.54 9.73
CA LYS A 238 0.44 23.18 9.71
C LYS A 238 0.95 22.65 11.05
N ARG A 239 0.10 22.56 12.08
CA ARG A 239 0.44 22.01 13.40
C ARG A 239 -0.13 20.62 13.58
N VAL A 240 0.74 19.66 13.94
CA VAL A 240 0.36 18.25 14.10
C VAL A 240 -0.74 18.04 15.15
N TRP A 241 -0.66 18.76 16.27
CA TRP A 241 -1.68 18.72 17.34
C TRP A 241 -3.06 19.18 16.86
N VAL A 242 -3.14 20.26 16.10
CA VAL A 242 -4.43 20.73 15.53
C VAL A 242 -5.01 19.71 14.55
N ILE A 243 -4.16 19.03 13.77
CA ILE A 243 -4.62 17.95 12.89
C ILE A 243 -5.14 16.77 13.71
N TRP A 244 -4.49 16.44 14.82
CA TRP A 244 -4.94 15.43 15.79
C TRP A 244 -6.27 15.82 16.49
N GLU A 245 -6.44 17.10 16.81
CA GLU A 245 -7.67 17.68 17.36
C GLU A 245 -8.85 17.56 16.37
N ILE A 246 -8.60 17.82 15.08
CA ILE A 246 -9.58 17.63 13.99
C ILE A 246 -9.89 16.14 13.79
N PHE A 247 -8.89 15.25 13.92
CA PHE A 247 -9.06 13.79 13.89
C PHE A 247 -9.95 13.30 15.03
N CYS A 248 -9.67 13.69 16.27
CA CYS A 248 -10.49 13.37 17.45
C CYS A 248 -11.93 13.89 17.28
N THR A 249 -12.08 15.16 16.86
CA THR A 249 -13.38 15.77 16.53
C THR A 249 -14.17 14.93 15.54
N ASN A 250 -13.50 14.37 14.52
CA ASN A 250 -14.15 13.57 13.49
C ASN A 250 -14.47 12.14 13.97
N GLN A 251 -13.57 11.48 14.71
CA GLN A 251 -13.83 10.15 15.29
C GLN A 251 -15.05 10.14 16.20
N MET A 252 -15.16 11.14 17.08
CA MET A 252 -16.26 11.24 18.05
C MET A 252 -17.58 11.70 17.43
N GLY A 253 -17.57 12.15 16.17
CA GLY A 253 -18.75 12.72 15.52
C GLY A 253 -19.17 14.10 16.05
N ALA A 254 -18.31 14.76 16.83
CA ALA A 254 -18.52 16.13 17.32
C ALA A 254 -18.73 17.13 16.17
N ARG A 255 -19.38 18.26 16.43
CA ARG A 255 -19.55 19.35 15.44
C ARG A 255 -18.21 20.03 15.17
N PHE A 256 -18.07 20.67 14.00
CA PHE A 256 -16.88 21.45 13.64
C PHE A 256 -17.29 22.75 12.95
N ASP A 257 -16.80 23.87 13.45
CA ASP A 257 -16.90 25.20 12.85
C ASP A 257 -15.50 25.87 12.83
N ILE A 258 -15.37 26.96 12.08
CA ILE A 258 -14.17 27.79 12.03
C ILE A 258 -14.50 29.21 12.51
N ALA A 259 -13.61 29.79 13.31
CA ALA A 259 -13.66 31.16 13.82
C ALA A 259 -12.53 32.01 13.22
N MET A 260 -12.84 33.28 12.92
CA MET A 260 -11.90 34.28 12.43
C MET A 260 -12.33 35.69 12.92
N PRO A 261 -11.41 36.67 13.06
CA PRO A 261 -11.74 38.08 13.29
C PRO A 261 -12.73 38.62 12.26
N LYS A 262 -13.43 39.71 12.58
CA LYS A 262 -14.54 40.23 11.76
C LYS A 262 -14.07 40.63 10.37
N GLN A 263 -12.99 41.39 10.31
CA GLN A 263 -12.33 41.80 9.06
C GLN A 263 -11.87 40.58 8.23
N THR A 264 -11.20 39.61 8.86
CA THR A 264 -10.69 38.40 8.20
C THR A 264 -11.82 37.54 7.62
N MET A 265 -12.93 37.40 8.34
CA MET A 265 -14.12 36.69 7.83
C MET A 265 -14.77 37.45 6.66
N ASP A 266 -14.80 38.79 6.69
CA ASP A 266 -15.32 39.59 5.59
C ASP A 266 -14.42 39.60 4.35
N ASP A 267 -13.10 39.48 4.51
CA ASP A 267 -12.16 39.29 3.41
C ASP A 267 -12.23 37.86 2.83
N PHE A 268 -12.40 36.85 3.68
CA PHE A 268 -12.73 35.48 3.25
C PHE A 268 -14.06 35.42 2.47
N ARG A 269 -15.12 36.07 2.96
CA ARG A 269 -16.42 36.22 2.25
C ARG A 269 -16.26 36.82 0.86
N LYS A 270 -15.44 37.87 0.70
CA LYS A 270 -15.11 38.44 -0.61
C LYS A 270 -14.39 37.42 -1.49
N ALA A 271 -13.42 36.70 -0.94
CA ALA A 271 -12.65 35.69 -1.68
C ALA A 271 -13.50 34.52 -2.19
N LEU A 272 -14.56 34.10 -1.48
CA LEU A 272 -15.54 33.12 -1.98
C LEU A 272 -16.19 33.52 -3.31
N ILE A 273 -16.21 34.82 -3.63
CA ILE A 273 -16.84 35.40 -4.82
C ILE A 273 -15.77 35.75 -5.86
N SER A 274 -14.76 36.53 -5.49
CA SER A 274 -13.82 37.18 -6.42
C SER A 274 -12.42 36.54 -6.49
N SER A 275 -12.12 35.54 -5.66
CA SER A 275 -10.79 34.92 -5.59
C SER A 275 -10.85 33.47 -5.12
N PHE A 276 -11.87 32.72 -5.57
CA PHE A 276 -12.16 31.38 -5.06
C PHE A 276 -10.99 30.40 -5.21
N ASN A 277 -10.18 30.55 -6.27
CA ASN A 277 -8.94 29.77 -6.44
C ASN A 277 -7.99 29.90 -5.23
N LYS A 278 -7.89 31.07 -4.58
CA LYS A 278 -7.08 31.25 -3.36
C LYS A 278 -7.64 30.44 -2.18
N VAL A 279 -8.96 30.37 -2.05
CA VAL A 279 -9.64 29.55 -1.04
C VAL A 279 -9.40 28.06 -1.30
N GLN A 280 -9.44 27.62 -2.56
CA GLN A 280 -9.08 26.25 -2.93
C GLN A 280 -7.61 25.94 -2.60
N THR A 281 -6.66 26.82 -2.98
CA THR A 281 -5.22 26.65 -2.70
C THR A 281 -4.93 26.55 -1.19
N ALA A 282 -5.56 27.40 -0.38
CA ALA A 282 -5.38 27.41 1.08
C ALA A 282 -5.88 26.12 1.75
N LEU A 283 -6.86 25.42 1.16
CA LEU A 283 -7.36 24.14 1.65
C LEU A 283 -6.64 22.92 1.05
N SER A 284 -6.13 23.01 -0.18
CA SER A 284 -5.34 21.94 -0.80
C SER A 284 -3.92 21.85 -0.25
N GLY A 285 -3.38 22.94 0.31
CA GLY A 285 -2.05 22.99 0.92
C GLY A 285 -1.93 22.31 2.29
N VAL A 286 -2.94 21.55 2.73
CA VAL A 286 -2.93 20.81 3.99
C VAL A 286 -2.29 19.44 3.77
N ASP A 287 -1.13 19.22 4.39
CA ASP A 287 -0.48 17.91 4.48
C ASP A 287 -0.03 17.60 5.92
N VAL A 288 -0.57 16.52 6.49
CA VAL A 288 -0.19 15.98 7.80
C VAL A 288 1.29 15.61 7.84
N GLY A 289 1.85 15.06 6.76
CA GLY A 289 3.25 14.61 6.73
C GLY A 289 4.26 15.75 6.93
N LEU A 290 3.87 16.98 6.55
CA LEU A 290 4.66 18.20 6.71
C LEU A 290 4.25 19.04 7.94
N SER A 291 3.33 18.53 8.77
CA SER A 291 2.86 19.23 9.96
C SER A 291 3.83 19.13 11.14
N THR A 292 3.88 20.18 11.97
CA THR A 292 4.94 20.37 12.97
C THR A 292 4.44 20.57 14.40
N ALA A 293 5.29 20.30 15.38
CA ALA A 293 5.09 20.67 16.79
C ALA A 293 6.15 21.70 17.26
N TYR A 294 6.06 22.14 18.50
CA TYR A 294 7.10 22.98 19.14
C TYR A 294 8.26 22.13 19.69
N HIS A 295 7.96 20.91 20.17
CA HIS A 295 8.92 19.89 20.57
C HIS A 295 8.90 18.73 19.55
N VAL A 296 10.06 18.30 19.07
CA VAL A 296 10.20 17.26 18.04
C VAL A 296 9.60 15.93 18.52
N SER A 297 9.83 15.56 19.79
CA SER A 297 9.22 14.39 20.43
C SER A 297 7.69 14.35 20.32
N HIS A 298 7.01 15.50 20.46
CA HIS A 298 5.55 15.57 20.33
C HIS A 298 5.10 15.47 18.86
N GLN A 299 5.96 15.83 17.90
CA GLN A 299 5.70 15.62 16.49
C GLN A 299 5.82 14.14 16.13
N GLU A 300 6.92 13.50 16.53
CA GLU A 300 7.19 12.07 16.31
C GLU A 300 6.09 11.20 16.94
N MET A 301 5.78 11.43 18.21
CA MET A 301 4.73 10.73 18.96
C MET A 301 3.37 10.75 18.26
N VAL A 302 2.92 11.93 17.79
CA VAL A 302 1.62 12.06 17.12
C VAL A 302 1.70 11.57 15.66
N HIS A 303 2.82 11.75 14.96
CA HIS A 303 3.02 11.20 13.61
C HIS A 303 3.02 9.67 13.60
N ASP A 304 3.65 9.02 14.55
CA ASP A 304 3.68 7.55 14.64
C ASP A 304 2.32 6.97 15.04
N GLU A 305 1.59 7.63 15.95
CA GLU A 305 0.20 7.26 16.24
C GLU A 305 -0.71 7.44 15.02
N ILE A 306 -0.54 8.50 14.23
CA ILE A 306 -1.26 8.69 12.95
C ILE A 306 -0.92 7.57 11.95
N LYS A 307 0.36 7.22 11.78
CA LYS A 307 0.80 6.08 10.94
C LYS A 307 0.16 4.76 11.40
N ARG A 308 0.09 4.53 12.71
CA ARG A 308 -0.46 3.32 13.34
C ARG A 308 -1.99 3.19 13.21
N THR A 309 -2.72 4.30 13.18
CA THR A 309 -4.20 4.32 13.26
C THR A 309 -4.91 4.51 11.92
N ILE A 310 -4.54 5.53 11.15
CA ILE A 310 -5.27 5.94 9.92
C ILE A 310 -4.35 6.08 8.69
N GLY A 311 -3.08 6.43 8.89
CA GLY A 311 -2.14 6.81 7.83
C GLY A 311 -2.37 8.23 7.30
N PHE A 312 -1.28 8.89 6.88
CA PHE A 312 -1.31 10.30 6.48
C PHE A 312 -2.30 10.59 5.33
N THR A 313 -2.37 9.74 4.30
CA THR A 313 -3.25 9.99 3.12
C THR A 313 -4.73 10.06 3.50
N LYS A 314 -5.23 9.08 4.27
CA LYS A 314 -6.63 9.04 4.73
C LYS A 314 -6.94 10.15 5.73
N LEU A 315 -5.96 10.61 6.50
CA LEU A 315 -6.13 11.76 7.38
C LEU A 315 -6.14 13.09 6.59
N ASN A 316 -5.29 13.25 5.57
CA ASN A 316 -5.35 14.39 4.65
C ASN A 316 -6.72 14.48 3.97
N GLU A 317 -7.21 13.37 3.40
CA GLU A 317 -8.57 13.28 2.84
C GLU A 317 -9.64 13.66 3.87
N MET A 318 -9.56 13.13 5.09
CA MET A 318 -10.51 13.43 6.16
C MET A 318 -10.52 14.91 6.56
N VAL A 319 -9.35 15.56 6.71
CA VAL A 319 -9.26 16.99 7.02
C VAL A 319 -9.82 17.82 5.86
N GLN A 320 -9.41 17.53 4.62
CA GLN A 320 -9.90 18.25 3.43
C GLN A 320 -11.43 18.11 3.27
N LEU A 321 -11.99 16.90 3.46
CA LEU A 321 -13.45 16.69 3.47
C LEU A 321 -14.16 17.45 4.59
N ARG A 322 -13.54 17.56 5.77
CA ARG A 322 -14.07 18.32 6.91
C ARG A 322 -14.12 19.81 6.61
N MET A 323 -13.03 20.36 6.08
CA MET A 323 -12.90 21.77 5.68
C MET A 323 -13.85 22.10 4.52
N ASN A 324 -13.92 21.27 3.49
CA ASN A 324 -14.84 21.45 2.36
C ASN A 324 -16.32 21.41 2.79
N ARG A 325 -16.69 20.55 3.74
CA ARG A 325 -18.05 20.53 4.30
C ARG A 325 -18.39 21.81 5.05
N TRP A 326 -17.45 22.36 5.84
CA TRP A 326 -17.64 23.65 6.49
C TRP A 326 -17.73 24.80 5.46
N LEU A 327 -16.85 24.81 4.46
CA LEU A 327 -16.79 25.81 3.39
C LEU A 327 -18.10 25.88 2.59
N ILE A 328 -18.65 24.73 2.20
CA ILE A 328 -19.97 24.62 1.56
C ILE A 328 -21.07 25.21 2.47
N GLY A 329 -21.02 24.92 3.77
CA GLY A 329 -21.95 25.47 4.76
C GLY A 329 -21.84 27.01 4.91
N ALA A 330 -20.61 27.54 4.91
CA ALA A 330 -20.35 28.98 4.98
C ALA A 330 -20.83 29.69 3.71
N ALA A 331 -20.47 29.20 2.53
CA ALA A 331 -20.92 29.74 1.25
C ALA A 331 -22.45 29.64 1.07
N THR A 332 -23.08 28.58 1.56
CA THR A 332 -24.55 28.44 1.57
C THR A 332 -25.21 29.50 2.46
N LYS A 333 -24.70 29.72 3.67
CA LYS A 333 -25.20 30.78 4.58
C LYS A 333 -25.02 32.16 3.97
N GLU A 334 -23.87 32.44 3.36
CA GLU A 334 -23.63 33.75 2.75
C GLU A 334 -24.50 33.97 1.51
N LEU A 335 -24.74 32.94 0.68
CA LEU A 335 -25.67 33.02 -0.44
C LEU A 335 -27.11 33.36 -0.01
N GLN A 336 -27.57 32.82 1.13
CA GLN A 336 -28.87 33.19 1.70
C GLN A 336 -28.88 34.61 2.29
N SER A 337 -27.81 34.99 3.00
CA SER A 337 -27.56 36.38 3.47
C SER A 337 -27.61 37.39 2.31
N MET A 338 -27.00 37.05 1.18
CA MET A 338 -27.01 37.87 -0.05
C MET A 338 -28.39 37.91 -0.73
N LYS A 339 -29.15 36.81 -0.70
CA LYS A 339 -30.54 36.77 -1.19
C LYS A 339 -31.49 37.64 -0.33
N THR A 340 -31.35 37.64 1.00
CA THR A 340 -32.20 38.47 1.88
C THR A 340 -31.80 39.95 1.92
N LYS A 341 -30.51 40.26 1.91
CA LYS A 341 -29.99 41.65 1.97
C LYS A 341 -30.03 42.39 0.63
N GLY A 342 -30.48 41.76 -0.46
CA GLY A 342 -30.52 42.38 -1.79
C GLY A 342 -29.14 42.68 -2.39
N ALA A 343 -28.15 41.80 -2.15
CA ALA A 343 -26.80 41.97 -2.69
C ALA A 343 -26.77 41.98 -4.22
N LYS A 344 -25.68 42.51 -4.82
CA LYS A 344 -25.55 42.63 -6.28
C LYS A 344 -25.73 41.26 -6.95
N ARG A 345 -26.53 41.24 -8.03
CA ARG A 345 -26.80 40.03 -8.83
C ARG A 345 -25.51 39.32 -9.27
N GLN A 346 -24.50 40.06 -9.73
CA GLN A 346 -23.25 39.49 -10.22
C GLN A 346 -22.46 38.78 -9.11
N ASP A 347 -22.40 39.37 -7.93
CA ASP A 347 -21.74 38.78 -6.75
C ASP A 347 -22.49 37.49 -6.32
N ARG A 348 -23.83 37.52 -6.34
CA ARG A 348 -24.68 36.33 -6.09
C ARG A 348 -24.44 35.22 -7.11
N ILE A 349 -24.37 35.56 -8.40
CA ILE A 349 -24.08 34.61 -9.49
C ILE A 349 -22.73 33.93 -9.27
N GLY A 350 -21.68 34.70 -8.95
CA GLY A 350 -20.34 34.17 -8.69
C GLY A 350 -20.29 33.22 -7.49
N LEU A 351 -20.91 33.61 -6.37
CA LEU A 351 -20.99 32.73 -5.19
C LEU A 351 -21.78 31.44 -5.47
N GLN A 352 -22.87 31.53 -6.25
CA GLN A 352 -23.71 30.37 -6.55
C GLN A 352 -23.05 29.40 -7.55
N ASP A 353 -22.28 29.88 -8.54
CA ASP A 353 -21.46 28.99 -9.40
C ASP A 353 -20.39 28.27 -8.56
N ASN A 354 -19.63 29.01 -7.73
CA ASN A 354 -18.61 28.42 -6.85
C ASN A 354 -19.22 27.40 -5.86
N LEU A 355 -20.39 27.69 -5.28
CA LEU A 355 -21.10 26.75 -4.41
C LEU A 355 -21.54 25.47 -5.15
N ALA A 356 -22.12 25.61 -6.35
CA ALA A 356 -22.53 24.46 -7.16
C ALA A 356 -21.33 23.62 -7.62
N ARG A 357 -20.20 24.25 -7.96
CA ARG A 357 -18.92 23.58 -8.23
C ARG A 357 -18.40 22.80 -7.02
N MET A 358 -18.35 23.41 -5.84
CA MET A 358 -17.93 22.73 -4.60
C MET A 358 -18.82 21.52 -4.28
N LEU A 359 -20.14 21.67 -4.45
CA LEU A 359 -21.08 20.56 -4.25
C LEU A 359 -20.79 19.41 -5.22
N ARG A 360 -20.55 19.69 -6.50
CA ARG A 360 -20.15 18.70 -7.52
C ARG A 360 -18.80 18.05 -7.21
N GLU A 361 -17.84 18.83 -6.74
CA GLU A 361 -16.49 18.36 -6.38
C GLU A 361 -16.52 17.50 -5.10
N SER A 362 -17.44 17.77 -4.17
CA SER A 362 -17.72 16.93 -2.98
C SER A 362 -18.63 15.70 -3.24
N GLY A 363 -19.01 15.44 -4.50
CA GLY A 363 -19.89 14.33 -4.88
C GLY A 363 -21.39 14.57 -4.64
N ASN A 364 -21.80 15.72 -4.10
CA ASN A 364 -23.21 16.10 -3.96
C ASN A 364 -23.77 16.65 -5.29
N PHE A 365 -23.92 15.76 -6.27
CA PHE A 365 -24.38 16.13 -7.61
C PHE A 365 -25.81 16.70 -7.61
N ALA A 366 -26.71 16.18 -6.78
CA ALA A 366 -28.08 16.69 -6.68
C ALA A 366 -28.14 18.14 -6.16
N GLY A 367 -27.32 18.47 -5.16
CA GLY A 367 -27.19 19.86 -4.68
C GLY A 367 -26.58 20.78 -5.73
N ALA A 368 -25.54 20.33 -6.45
CA ALA A 368 -24.96 21.07 -7.56
C ALA A 368 -25.96 21.31 -8.70
N GLU A 369 -26.70 20.27 -9.10
CA GLU A 369 -27.72 20.35 -10.15
C GLU A 369 -28.83 21.33 -9.78
N PHE A 370 -29.29 21.32 -8.52
CA PHE A 370 -30.25 22.30 -8.00
C PHE A 370 -29.74 23.75 -8.15
N TYR A 371 -28.53 24.04 -7.64
CA TYR A 371 -27.99 25.40 -7.71
C TYR A 371 -27.66 25.85 -9.14
N PHE A 372 -27.18 24.96 -10.01
CA PHE A 372 -26.97 25.28 -11.44
C PHE A 372 -28.29 25.48 -12.19
N LYS A 373 -29.37 24.74 -11.87
CA LYS A 373 -30.70 24.97 -12.47
C LYS A 373 -31.30 26.32 -12.05
N GLU A 374 -31.27 26.66 -10.75
CA GLU A 374 -31.71 27.96 -10.26
C GLU A 374 -30.87 29.10 -10.89
N LEU A 375 -29.55 28.93 -10.94
CA LEU A 375 -28.63 29.92 -11.50
C LEU A 375 -28.84 30.12 -13.00
N LEU A 376 -28.99 29.05 -13.77
CA LEU A 376 -29.29 29.13 -15.21
C LEU A 376 -30.62 29.84 -15.44
N GLN A 377 -31.65 29.58 -14.62
CA GLN A 377 -32.94 30.27 -14.71
C GLN A 377 -32.81 31.77 -14.37
N GLU A 378 -32.06 32.16 -13.32
CA GLU A 378 -31.81 33.59 -13.03
C GLU A 378 -31.07 34.25 -14.21
N ILE A 379 -30.04 33.62 -14.78
CA ILE A 379 -29.24 34.20 -15.85
C ILE A 379 -30.03 34.28 -17.17
N GLU A 380 -30.74 33.21 -17.58
CA GLU A 380 -31.58 33.25 -18.78
C GLU A 380 -32.68 34.34 -18.68
N THR A 381 -33.22 34.57 -17.47
CA THR A 381 -34.22 35.62 -17.22
C THR A 381 -33.61 37.02 -17.20
N ALA A 382 -32.40 37.18 -16.67
CA ALA A 382 -31.75 38.48 -16.48
C ALA A 382 -30.96 38.99 -17.70
N TYR A 383 -30.44 38.09 -18.54
CA TYR A 383 -29.53 38.41 -19.64
C TYR A 383 -29.89 37.72 -20.97
N GLY A 384 -30.85 36.80 -20.98
CA GLY A 384 -31.24 36.04 -22.16
C GLY A 384 -30.51 34.70 -22.33
N LYS A 385 -31.11 33.81 -23.13
CA LYS A 385 -30.70 32.40 -23.30
C LYS A 385 -29.38 32.17 -24.02
N ASP A 386 -28.98 33.13 -24.84
CA ASP A 386 -27.76 33.08 -25.66
C ASP A 386 -26.60 33.90 -25.05
N HIS A 387 -26.79 34.47 -23.85
CA HIS A 387 -25.74 35.23 -23.16
C HIS A 387 -24.62 34.32 -22.64
N VAL A 388 -23.36 34.77 -22.71
CA VAL A 388 -22.17 33.94 -22.39
C VAL A 388 -22.23 33.30 -21.00
N LEU A 389 -22.76 34.00 -20.00
CA LEU A 389 -22.97 33.44 -18.65
C LEU A 389 -23.99 32.29 -18.63
N ALA A 390 -25.06 32.36 -19.43
CA ALA A 390 -26.05 31.29 -19.54
C ALA A 390 -25.41 30.06 -20.21
N LEU A 391 -24.61 30.28 -21.26
CA LEU A 391 -23.90 29.21 -21.97
C LEU A 391 -22.84 28.54 -21.06
N SER A 392 -22.16 29.30 -20.20
CA SER A 392 -21.24 28.76 -19.19
C SER A 392 -21.98 27.93 -18.13
N CYS A 393 -23.07 28.47 -17.56
CA CYS A 393 -23.88 27.76 -16.56
C CYS A 393 -24.52 26.49 -17.12
N LEU A 394 -24.98 26.51 -18.38
CA LEU A 394 -25.51 25.34 -19.10
C LEU A 394 -24.45 24.24 -19.29
N ASN A 395 -23.20 24.59 -19.64
CA ASN A 395 -22.10 23.63 -19.70
C ASN A 395 -21.77 23.05 -18.31
N GLN A 396 -21.74 23.88 -17.27
CA GLN A 396 -21.51 23.42 -15.89
C GLN A 396 -22.62 22.46 -15.41
N LEU A 397 -23.88 22.73 -15.73
CA LEU A 397 -25.01 21.85 -15.48
C LEU A 397 -24.86 20.51 -16.24
N ALA A 398 -24.47 20.54 -17.51
CA ALA A 398 -24.25 19.35 -18.32
C ALA A 398 -23.13 18.44 -17.74
N VAL A 399 -21.98 19.02 -17.37
CA VAL A 399 -20.89 18.31 -16.66
C VAL A 399 -21.34 17.78 -15.29
N THR A 400 -22.28 18.44 -14.62
CA THR A 400 -22.86 17.96 -13.35
C THR A 400 -23.72 16.72 -13.57
N LEU A 401 -24.59 16.74 -14.59
CA LEU A 401 -25.43 15.61 -14.99
C LEU A 401 -24.59 14.41 -15.46
N GLN A 402 -23.50 14.66 -16.20
CA GLN A 402 -22.51 13.64 -16.57
C GLN A 402 -21.90 12.96 -15.33
N LYS A 403 -21.43 13.74 -14.35
CA LYS A 403 -20.88 13.19 -13.08
C LYS A 403 -21.95 12.51 -12.22
N ALA A 404 -23.23 12.90 -12.35
CA ALA A 404 -24.38 12.23 -11.75
C ALA A 404 -24.81 10.93 -12.48
N HIS A 405 -24.10 10.51 -13.53
CA HIS A 405 -24.46 9.39 -14.41
C HIS A 405 -25.78 9.55 -15.18
N ASN A 406 -26.34 10.76 -15.27
CA ASN A 406 -27.52 11.07 -16.09
C ASN A 406 -27.09 11.42 -17.52
N VAL A 407 -26.69 10.39 -18.27
CA VAL A 407 -26.04 10.50 -19.59
C VAL A 407 -26.94 11.17 -20.63
N ASP A 408 -28.22 10.78 -20.73
CA ASP A 408 -29.13 11.28 -21.78
C ASP A 408 -29.41 12.78 -21.67
N GLU A 409 -29.72 13.26 -20.46
CA GLU A 409 -29.94 14.69 -20.23
C GLU A 409 -28.61 15.46 -20.32
N ALA A 410 -27.48 14.88 -19.91
CA ALA A 410 -26.16 15.48 -20.12
C ALA A 410 -25.83 15.67 -21.61
N LEU A 411 -26.04 14.64 -22.45
CA LEU A 411 -25.84 14.70 -23.92
C LEU A 411 -26.68 15.81 -24.55
N LYS A 412 -27.96 15.87 -24.17
CA LYS A 412 -28.91 16.90 -24.62
C LYS A 412 -28.46 18.31 -24.23
N ARG A 413 -27.98 18.51 -22.99
CA ARG A 413 -27.48 19.81 -22.52
C ARG A 413 -26.14 20.19 -23.15
N HIS A 414 -25.24 19.23 -23.40
CA HIS A 414 -24.01 19.49 -24.15
C HIS A 414 -24.27 19.85 -25.62
N ARG A 415 -25.18 19.16 -26.32
CA ARG A 415 -25.58 19.50 -27.69
C ARG A 415 -26.25 20.89 -27.79
N ASP A 416 -27.17 21.22 -26.88
CA ASP A 416 -27.79 22.56 -26.77
C ASP A 416 -26.73 23.65 -26.51
N CYS A 417 -25.82 23.42 -25.55
CA CYS A 417 -24.73 24.34 -25.24
C CYS A 417 -23.79 24.56 -26.44
N LEU A 418 -23.39 23.48 -27.12
CA LEU A 418 -22.52 23.54 -28.29
C LEU A 418 -23.18 24.31 -29.44
N GLN A 419 -24.45 24.02 -29.77
CA GLN A 419 -25.16 24.70 -30.85
C GLN A 419 -25.30 26.21 -30.60
N ARG A 420 -25.61 26.62 -29.36
CA ARG A 420 -25.64 28.04 -28.99
C ARG A 420 -24.24 28.68 -29.04
N ARG A 421 -23.21 28.01 -28.54
CA ARG A 421 -21.82 28.51 -28.55
C ARG A 421 -21.27 28.68 -29.97
N GLN A 422 -21.52 27.73 -30.88
CA GLN A 422 -21.19 27.87 -32.30
C GLN A 422 -21.85 29.11 -32.93
N ARG A 423 -23.14 29.36 -32.64
CA ARG A 423 -23.88 30.53 -33.16
C ARG A 423 -23.34 31.87 -32.63
N ILE A 424 -22.99 31.94 -31.35
CA ILE A 424 -22.70 33.20 -30.65
C ILE A 424 -21.21 33.54 -30.60
N LEU A 425 -20.34 32.54 -30.52
CA LEU A 425 -18.89 32.71 -30.38
C LEU A 425 -18.11 32.26 -31.63
N GLY A 426 -18.76 31.54 -32.55
CA GLY A 426 -18.11 30.86 -33.66
C GLY A 426 -17.53 29.50 -33.28
N GLU A 427 -17.20 28.71 -34.30
CA GLU A 427 -16.79 27.30 -34.15
C GLU A 427 -15.40 27.16 -33.50
N ASN A 428 -14.46 28.02 -33.87
CA ASN A 428 -13.06 28.00 -33.41
C ASN A 428 -12.83 28.77 -32.10
N HIS A 429 -13.88 29.25 -31.42
CA HIS A 429 -13.70 29.89 -30.11
C HIS A 429 -13.43 28.82 -29.04
N GLU A 430 -12.47 29.04 -28.13
CA GLU A 430 -12.03 28.02 -27.16
C GLU A 430 -13.17 27.47 -26.27
N GLU A 431 -14.12 28.31 -25.84
CA GLU A 431 -15.34 27.81 -25.15
C GLU A 431 -16.21 26.89 -26.03
N THR A 432 -16.28 27.13 -27.34
CA THR A 432 -16.95 26.23 -28.29
C THR A 432 -16.17 24.93 -28.41
N LEU A 433 -14.85 24.99 -28.60
CA LEU A 433 -13.95 23.82 -28.70
C LEU A 433 -13.93 22.98 -27.41
N GLN A 434 -14.04 23.61 -26.23
CA GLN A 434 -14.25 22.91 -24.96
C GLN A 434 -15.60 22.19 -24.90
N SER A 435 -16.64 22.75 -25.54
CA SER A 435 -17.98 22.12 -25.60
C SER A 435 -18.00 20.95 -26.57
N VAL A 436 -17.31 21.08 -27.72
CA VAL A 436 -17.01 19.98 -28.64
C VAL A 436 -16.27 18.86 -27.90
N SER A 437 -15.21 19.20 -27.15
CA SER A 437 -14.42 18.25 -26.36
C SER A 437 -15.26 17.52 -25.30
N ASN A 438 -16.09 18.26 -24.56
CA ASN A 438 -16.96 17.69 -23.51
C ASN A 438 -17.99 16.72 -24.11
N LEU A 439 -18.59 17.08 -25.26
CA LEU A 439 -19.52 16.20 -25.96
C LEU A 439 -18.83 14.95 -26.52
N ALA A 440 -17.64 15.10 -27.11
CA ALA A 440 -16.83 13.98 -27.59
C ALA A 440 -16.50 12.99 -26.47
N VAL A 441 -16.08 13.49 -25.30
CA VAL A 441 -15.80 12.68 -24.09
C VAL A 441 -17.07 12.02 -23.54
N LEU A 442 -18.24 12.65 -23.61
CA LEU A 442 -19.48 12.04 -23.16
C LEU A 442 -20.00 10.96 -24.12
N LEU A 443 -19.78 11.12 -25.43
CA LEU A 443 -20.08 10.11 -26.44
C LEU A 443 -19.13 8.91 -26.34
N SER A 444 -17.82 9.14 -26.20
CA SER A 444 -16.81 8.07 -26.08
C SER A 444 -16.93 7.23 -24.80
N LEU A 445 -17.55 7.76 -23.75
CA LEU A 445 -17.86 7.02 -22.52
C LEU A 445 -19.13 6.15 -22.61
N GLN A 446 -19.90 6.18 -23.70
CA GLN A 446 -21.07 5.31 -23.86
C GLN A 446 -20.66 3.85 -24.07
N ARG A 447 -21.43 2.92 -23.51
CA ARG A 447 -21.27 1.46 -23.67
C ARG A 447 -22.66 0.81 -23.78
N PRO A 448 -22.93 -0.05 -24.79
CA PRO A 448 -22.05 -0.36 -25.93
C PRO A 448 -21.79 0.87 -26.80
N LEU A 449 -20.59 0.97 -27.36
CA LEU A 449 -20.21 2.03 -28.28
C LEU A 449 -20.60 1.57 -29.69
N THR A 450 -21.55 2.27 -30.34
CA THR A 450 -21.96 1.93 -31.71
C THR A 450 -21.09 2.65 -32.75
N VAL A 451 -21.13 2.20 -34.00
CA VAL A 451 -20.35 2.81 -35.09
C VAL A 451 -20.78 4.26 -35.35
N GLU A 452 -22.08 4.57 -35.22
CA GLU A 452 -22.61 5.93 -35.38
C GLU A 452 -22.12 6.88 -34.27
N ILE A 453 -22.12 6.40 -33.02
CA ILE A 453 -21.63 7.17 -31.85
C ILE A 453 -20.11 7.35 -31.94
N PHE A 454 -19.38 6.31 -32.35
CA PHE A 454 -17.94 6.40 -32.60
C PHE A 454 -17.63 7.45 -33.67
N GLU A 455 -18.34 7.43 -34.79
CA GLU A 455 -18.13 8.39 -35.88
C GLU A 455 -18.60 9.82 -35.56
N GLU A 456 -19.59 10.03 -34.67
CA GLU A 456 -19.91 11.35 -34.11
C GLU A 456 -18.77 11.85 -33.21
N ALA A 457 -18.33 11.01 -32.26
CA ALA A 457 -17.27 11.35 -31.32
C ALA A 457 -15.92 11.61 -32.02
N ARG A 458 -15.52 10.79 -32.99
CA ARG A 458 -14.27 10.96 -33.77
C ARG A 458 -14.23 12.28 -34.52
N LYS A 459 -15.36 12.70 -35.11
CA LYS A 459 -15.50 13.99 -35.80
C LYS A 459 -15.40 15.16 -34.82
N LEU A 460 -16.02 15.06 -33.65
CA LEU A 460 -15.92 16.08 -32.61
C LEU A 460 -14.51 16.18 -32.03
N TYR A 461 -13.84 15.06 -31.68
CA TYR A 461 -12.44 15.07 -31.27
C TYR A 461 -11.53 15.69 -32.35
N SER A 462 -11.70 15.29 -33.62
CA SER A 462 -10.93 15.85 -34.75
C SER A 462 -11.10 17.36 -34.89
N LEU A 463 -12.32 17.87 -34.70
CA LEU A 463 -12.64 19.31 -34.71
C LEU A 463 -12.00 20.02 -33.51
N ALA A 464 -12.09 19.44 -32.31
CA ALA A 464 -11.53 20.01 -31.09
C ALA A 464 -9.99 20.10 -31.14
N VAL A 465 -9.31 19.06 -31.62
CA VAL A 465 -7.85 19.07 -31.78
C VAL A 465 -7.43 20.13 -32.80
N LYS A 466 -7.95 20.07 -34.03
CA LYS A 466 -7.56 21.01 -35.12
C LYS A 466 -7.92 22.46 -34.80
N GLY A 467 -9.05 22.69 -34.16
CA GLY A 467 -9.43 24.02 -33.65
C GLY A 467 -8.43 24.53 -32.63
N ARG A 468 -8.06 23.71 -31.63
CA ARG A 468 -7.09 24.11 -30.59
C ARG A 468 -5.67 24.30 -31.12
N GLU A 469 -5.22 23.44 -32.03
CA GLU A 469 -3.92 23.59 -32.71
C GLU A 469 -3.79 24.94 -33.42
N THR A 470 -4.87 25.44 -34.02
CA THR A 470 -4.91 26.71 -34.77
C THR A 470 -5.19 27.94 -33.91
N THR A 471 -5.80 27.80 -32.72
CA THR A 471 -6.24 28.94 -31.89
C THR A 471 -5.39 29.18 -30.64
N ILE A 472 -4.96 28.11 -29.96
CA ILE A 472 -4.16 28.17 -28.72
C ILE A 472 -2.79 27.51 -28.89
N GLY A 473 -2.60 26.71 -29.94
CA GLY A 473 -1.32 26.21 -30.39
C GLY A 473 -1.14 24.70 -30.20
N ALA A 474 -0.31 24.13 -31.08
CA ALA A 474 -0.02 22.71 -31.19
C ALA A 474 0.68 22.08 -29.97
N LYS A 475 1.22 22.88 -29.04
CA LYS A 475 1.86 22.44 -27.78
C LYS A 475 1.13 22.93 -26.51
N ASP A 476 -0.03 23.57 -26.59
CA ASP A 476 -0.80 23.94 -25.39
C ASP A 476 -1.27 22.67 -24.64
N PRO A 477 -1.14 22.59 -23.29
CA PRO A 477 -1.56 21.41 -22.53
C PRO A 477 -3.01 20.97 -22.77
N ARG A 478 -3.92 21.88 -23.13
CA ARG A 478 -5.33 21.56 -23.46
C ARG A 478 -5.43 20.90 -24.83
N THR A 479 -4.65 21.35 -25.81
CA THR A 479 -4.52 20.69 -27.13
C THR A 479 -4.01 19.26 -26.94
N LEU A 480 -2.91 19.11 -26.19
CA LEU A 480 -2.25 17.82 -25.93
C LEU A 480 -3.12 16.86 -25.10
N TYR A 481 -3.90 17.37 -24.13
CA TYR A 481 -4.86 16.57 -23.38
C TYR A 481 -6.07 16.17 -24.25
N THR A 482 -6.56 17.04 -25.12
CA THR A 482 -7.63 16.69 -26.09
C THR A 482 -7.15 15.58 -27.04
N MET A 483 -5.90 15.68 -27.51
CA MET A 483 -5.22 14.71 -28.35
C MET A 483 -5.02 13.35 -27.66
N SER A 484 -4.57 13.36 -26.40
CA SER A 484 -4.41 12.15 -25.57
C SER A 484 -5.76 11.44 -25.28
N ASN A 485 -6.84 12.20 -25.16
CA ASN A 485 -8.20 11.64 -25.02
C ASN A 485 -8.77 11.14 -26.36
N MET A 486 -8.44 11.79 -27.49
CA MET A 486 -8.79 11.31 -28.83
C MET A 486 -8.08 10.00 -29.15
N ALA A 487 -6.77 9.93 -28.93
CA ALA A 487 -5.94 8.75 -29.17
C ALA A 487 -6.49 7.51 -28.46
N ARG A 488 -6.66 7.59 -27.13
CA ARG A 488 -7.28 6.51 -26.35
C ARG A 488 -8.67 6.10 -26.87
N PHE A 489 -9.48 7.06 -27.31
CA PHE A 489 -10.79 6.75 -27.88
C PHE A 489 -10.70 6.00 -29.22
N LEU A 490 -9.63 6.18 -30.00
CA LEU A 490 -9.36 5.41 -31.22
C LEU A 490 -8.96 3.96 -30.93
N SER A 491 -8.26 3.65 -29.83
CA SER A 491 -8.01 2.25 -29.43
C SER A 491 -9.27 1.55 -28.92
N GLU A 492 -10.19 2.30 -28.32
CA GLU A 492 -11.51 1.83 -27.86
C GLU A 492 -12.56 1.67 -29.01
N ALA A 493 -12.13 1.62 -30.29
CA ALA A 493 -13.02 1.56 -31.45
C ALA A 493 -13.91 0.29 -31.50
N PRO A 494 -15.20 0.36 -31.90
CA PRO A 494 -16.07 -0.81 -32.03
C PRO A 494 -15.65 -1.81 -33.12
N GLN A 495 -14.88 -1.34 -34.10
CA GLN A 495 -14.24 -2.11 -35.15
C GLN A 495 -12.80 -1.58 -35.27
N PRO A 496 -11.86 -2.09 -34.46
CA PRO A 496 -10.46 -1.66 -34.54
C PRO A 496 -9.88 -2.03 -35.90
N THR A 497 -9.07 -1.14 -36.45
CA THR A 497 -8.27 -1.35 -37.67
C THR A 497 -6.85 -0.87 -37.41
N LYS A 498 -5.88 -1.36 -38.19
CA LYS A 498 -4.48 -1.00 -37.99
C LYS A 498 -4.24 0.50 -38.15
N GLU A 499 -4.94 1.15 -39.07
CA GLU A 499 -4.88 2.59 -39.32
C GLU A 499 -5.41 3.41 -38.13
N LEU A 500 -6.42 2.92 -37.39
CA LEU A 500 -6.94 3.57 -36.17
C LEU A 500 -5.95 3.45 -35.00
N LEU A 501 -5.25 2.33 -34.89
CA LEU A 501 -4.25 2.08 -33.86
C LEU A 501 -2.95 2.87 -34.16
N GLU A 502 -2.55 2.96 -35.42
CA GLU A 502 -1.47 3.84 -35.88
C GLU A 502 -1.82 5.33 -35.70
N GLU A 503 -3.07 5.75 -35.95
CA GLU A 503 -3.53 7.12 -35.62
C GLU A 503 -3.50 7.36 -34.09
N SER A 504 -3.90 6.37 -33.28
CA SER A 504 -3.82 6.46 -31.82
C SER A 504 -2.39 6.67 -31.34
N ASP A 505 -1.43 5.82 -31.72
CA ASP A 505 -0.05 5.97 -31.24
C ASP A 505 0.59 7.28 -31.70
N GLN A 506 0.40 7.69 -32.96
CA GLN A 506 0.95 8.97 -33.45
C GLN A 506 0.46 10.16 -32.62
N LEU A 507 -0.82 10.18 -32.25
CA LEU A 507 -1.40 11.21 -31.38
C LEU A 507 -0.91 11.07 -29.93
N HIS A 508 -0.76 9.85 -29.40
CA HIS A 508 -0.26 9.60 -28.06
C HIS A 508 1.22 9.96 -27.89
N SER A 509 2.10 9.46 -28.77
CA SER A 509 3.53 9.76 -28.81
C SER A 509 3.78 11.27 -28.92
N ARG A 510 3.03 11.97 -29.78
CA ARG A 510 3.09 13.44 -29.89
C ARG A 510 2.65 14.16 -28.62
N ALA A 511 1.57 13.68 -27.97
CA ALA A 511 1.07 14.25 -26.73
C ALA A 511 2.05 14.03 -25.55
N VAL A 512 2.53 12.80 -25.37
CA VAL A 512 3.47 12.43 -24.29
C VAL A 512 4.82 13.13 -24.44
N GLY A 513 5.38 13.17 -25.65
CA GLY A 513 6.63 13.91 -25.92
C GLY A 513 6.50 15.39 -25.58
N SER A 514 5.46 16.06 -26.13
CA SER A 514 5.24 17.50 -25.93
C SER A 514 4.93 17.85 -24.45
N LEU A 515 4.20 17.01 -23.73
CA LEU A 515 3.94 17.19 -22.29
C LEU A 515 5.20 16.93 -21.45
N THR A 516 6.05 16.00 -21.85
CA THR A 516 7.33 15.71 -21.18
C THR A 516 8.32 16.86 -21.33
N GLU A 517 8.42 17.46 -22.53
CA GLU A 517 9.21 18.69 -22.75
C GLU A 517 8.69 19.87 -21.90
N LEU A 518 7.37 20.10 -21.93
CA LEU A 518 6.78 21.33 -21.39
C LEU A 518 6.58 21.30 -19.87
N LEU A 519 6.19 20.15 -19.31
CA LEU A 519 5.75 20.00 -17.92
C LEU A 519 6.60 19.02 -17.11
N GLN A 520 7.60 18.37 -17.74
CA GLN A 520 8.38 17.25 -17.20
C GLN A 520 7.58 15.94 -17.07
N GLN A 521 8.30 14.81 -17.08
CA GLN A 521 7.73 13.45 -17.04
C GLN A 521 6.80 13.23 -15.84
N GLY A 522 7.19 13.73 -14.66
CA GLY A 522 6.44 13.55 -13.42
C GLY A 522 5.25 14.49 -13.22
N HIS A 523 4.78 15.22 -14.23
CA HIS A 523 3.58 16.07 -14.08
C HIS A 523 2.29 15.25 -14.27
N PRO A 524 1.21 15.47 -13.49
CA PRO A 524 0.00 14.63 -13.54
C PRO A 524 -0.61 14.45 -14.94
N LEU A 525 -0.61 15.49 -15.79
CA LEU A 525 -1.10 15.40 -17.18
C LEU A 525 -0.19 14.53 -18.08
N THR A 526 1.13 14.56 -17.84
CA THR A 526 2.11 13.72 -18.55
C THR A 526 1.91 12.27 -18.13
N LEU A 527 1.85 12.00 -16.82
CA LEU A 527 1.58 10.67 -16.25
C LEU A 527 0.22 10.10 -16.69
N ALA A 528 -0.81 10.95 -16.84
CA ALA A 528 -2.10 10.55 -17.39
C ALA A 528 -2.00 10.17 -18.89
N SER A 529 -1.21 10.90 -19.67
CA SER A 529 -1.04 10.61 -21.10
C SER A 529 -0.18 9.36 -21.33
N MET A 530 0.87 9.15 -20.53
CA MET A 530 1.67 7.91 -20.53
C MET A 530 0.82 6.69 -20.13
N HIS A 531 -0.03 6.82 -19.10
CA HIS A 531 -1.01 5.78 -18.73
C HIS A 531 -2.01 5.49 -19.87
N ASN A 532 -2.43 6.52 -20.60
CA ASN A 532 -3.37 6.35 -21.70
C ASN A 532 -2.71 5.66 -22.91
N GLN A 533 -1.51 6.08 -23.29
CA GLN A 533 -0.70 5.47 -24.36
C GLN A 533 -0.40 4.00 -24.08
N ALA A 534 0.10 3.68 -22.88
CA ALA A 534 0.39 2.30 -22.52
C ALA A 534 -0.86 1.40 -22.49
N CYS A 535 -2.06 1.95 -22.24
CA CYS A 535 -3.28 1.18 -22.46
C CYS A 535 -3.57 0.98 -23.95
N SER A 536 -3.44 2.01 -24.79
CA SER A 536 -3.63 1.89 -26.25
C SER A 536 -2.69 0.86 -26.88
N TRP A 537 -1.44 0.74 -26.41
CA TRP A 537 -0.50 -0.29 -26.84
C TRP A 537 -0.96 -1.70 -26.45
N LEU A 538 -1.55 -1.88 -25.27
CA LEU A 538 -2.11 -3.17 -24.85
C LEU A 538 -3.37 -3.53 -25.64
N ASP A 539 -4.23 -2.54 -25.92
CA ASP A 539 -5.40 -2.70 -26.79
C ASP A 539 -4.97 -3.12 -28.22
N GLN A 540 -3.86 -2.55 -28.71
CA GLN A 540 -3.24 -2.92 -30.00
C GLN A 540 -2.69 -4.35 -29.98
N CYS A 541 -1.89 -4.75 -28.98
CA CYS A 541 -1.36 -6.12 -28.88
C CYS A 541 -2.50 -7.16 -28.79
N GLN A 542 -3.57 -6.85 -28.06
CA GLN A 542 -4.76 -7.69 -27.99
C GLN A 542 -5.46 -7.83 -29.35
N PHE A 543 -5.39 -6.83 -30.23
CA PHE A 543 -5.95 -6.88 -31.59
C PHE A 543 -5.03 -7.57 -32.61
N GLU A 544 -3.74 -7.23 -32.65
CA GLU A 544 -2.82 -7.69 -33.69
C GLU A 544 -2.26 -9.10 -33.42
N GLU A 545 -1.93 -9.40 -32.16
CA GLU A 545 -1.26 -10.65 -31.77
C GLU A 545 -2.19 -11.60 -30.99
N GLY A 546 -3.29 -11.08 -30.43
CA GLY A 546 -4.17 -11.82 -29.53
C GLY A 546 -3.53 -12.19 -28.18
N SER A 547 -2.29 -11.74 -27.95
CA SER A 547 -1.43 -12.15 -26.84
C SER A 547 -1.14 -11.00 -25.88
N TRP A 548 -0.85 -11.35 -24.63
CA TRP A 548 -0.32 -10.43 -23.62
C TRP A 548 1.19 -10.66 -23.39
N SER A 549 1.93 -11.09 -24.42
CA SER A 549 3.38 -11.25 -24.41
C SER A 549 4.01 -10.72 -25.69
N GLY A 550 4.96 -9.80 -25.59
CA GLY A 550 5.67 -9.24 -26.73
C GLY A 550 6.38 -7.93 -26.37
N PRO A 551 7.32 -7.43 -27.19
CA PRO A 551 8.11 -6.23 -26.87
C PRO A 551 7.25 -5.00 -26.54
N LEU A 552 6.16 -4.78 -27.29
CA LEU A 552 5.24 -3.66 -27.08
C LEU A 552 4.39 -3.82 -25.81
N VAL A 553 4.06 -5.06 -25.41
CA VAL A 553 3.40 -5.33 -24.12
C VAL A 553 4.34 -5.03 -22.95
N ASP A 554 5.61 -5.39 -23.07
CA ASP A 554 6.58 -5.15 -22.00
C ASP A 554 6.97 -3.67 -21.90
N GLU A 555 7.07 -2.95 -23.02
CA GLU A 555 7.21 -1.48 -23.05
C GLU A 555 5.98 -0.79 -22.41
N ALA A 556 4.76 -1.26 -22.70
CA ALA A 556 3.55 -0.77 -22.04
C ALA A 556 3.54 -1.05 -20.54
N VAL A 557 3.98 -2.24 -20.11
CA VAL A 557 4.10 -2.60 -18.69
C VAL A 557 5.14 -1.74 -17.98
N ASP A 558 6.29 -1.47 -18.59
CA ASP A 558 7.33 -0.63 -18.00
C ASP A 558 6.94 0.86 -17.97
N GLN A 559 6.25 1.37 -18.98
CA GLN A 559 5.63 2.70 -18.91
C GLN A 559 4.58 2.77 -17.79
N LEU A 560 3.75 1.74 -17.59
CA LEU A 560 2.80 1.68 -16.47
C LEU A 560 3.49 1.54 -15.11
N ARG A 561 4.58 0.78 -14.99
CA ARG A 561 5.40 0.68 -13.77
C ARG A 561 6.02 2.04 -13.41
N LEU A 562 6.58 2.75 -14.38
CA LEU A 562 7.15 4.08 -14.21
C LEU A 562 6.08 5.10 -13.78
N VAL A 563 4.91 5.09 -14.43
CA VAL A 563 3.77 5.93 -14.03
C VAL A 563 3.29 5.59 -12.62
N HIS A 564 3.19 4.31 -12.26
CA HIS A 564 2.79 3.89 -10.91
C HIS A 564 3.79 4.38 -9.86
N LYS A 565 5.10 4.23 -10.09
CA LYS A 565 6.16 4.76 -9.23
C LYS A 565 6.03 6.28 -9.04
N LEU A 566 5.99 7.05 -10.13
CA LEU A 566 5.91 8.52 -10.07
C LEU A 566 4.58 9.01 -9.46
N ARG A 567 3.48 8.26 -9.61
CA ARG A 567 2.22 8.52 -8.91
C ARG A 567 2.30 8.21 -7.41
N ILE A 568 2.97 7.14 -6.99
CA ILE A 568 3.25 6.88 -5.56
C ILE A 568 4.06 8.02 -4.95
N GLU A 569 5.14 8.45 -5.61
CA GLU A 569 6.06 9.48 -5.12
C GLU A 569 5.40 10.87 -4.98
N LYS A 570 4.40 11.20 -5.82
CA LYS A 570 3.77 12.53 -5.84
C LYS A 570 2.35 12.60 -5.28
N LEU A 571 1.60 11.50 -5.34
CA LEU A 571 0.16 11.45 -4.98
C LEU A 571 -0.12 10.43 -3.85
N GLY A 572 0.83 9.54 -3.56
CA GLY A 572 0.67 8.43 -2.62
C GLY A 572 0.01 7.20 -3.24
N LYS A 573 0.10 6.07 -2.51
CA LYS A 573 -0.41 4.76 -2.96
C LYS A 573 -1.92 4.71 -3.14
N GLU A 574 -2.68 5.30 -2.21
CA GLU A 574 -4.15 5.22 -2.18
C GLU A 574 -4.84 6.13 -3.22
N HIS A 575 -4.13 7.09 -3.83
CA HIS A 575 -4.74 8.06 -4.74
C HIS A 575 -5.42 7.37 -5.95
N PRO A 576 -6.63 7.78 -6.38
CA PRO A 576 -7.41 7.06 -7.39
C PRO A 576 -6.64 6.74 -8.68
N ASP A 577 -5.82 7.66 -9.17
CA ASP A 577 -5.00 7.45 -10.37
C ASP A 577 -3.86 6.43 -10.15
N THR A 578 -3.28 6.37 -8.95
CA THR A 578 -2.25 5.40 -8.57
C THR A 578 -2.86 4.00 -8.54
N VAL A 579 -4.02 3.87 -7.90
CA VAL A 579 -4.82 2.64 -7.81
C VAL A 579 -5.37 2.23 -9.18
N GLN A 580 -5.65 3.17 -10.09
CA GLN A 580 -6.03 2.84 -11.47
C GLN A 580 -4.87 2.23 -12.26
N THR A 581 -3.65 2.77 -12.15
CA THR A 581 -2.45 2.16 -12.77
C THR A 581 -2.16 0.79 -12.15
N GLU A 582 -2.25 0.67 -10.82
CA GLU A 582 -2.07 -0.61 -10.14
C GLU A 582 -3.07 -1.67 -10.62
N LYS A 583 -4.36 -1.32 -10.74
CA LYS A 583 -5.38 -2.23 -11.26
C LYS A 583 -5.11 -2.67 -12.70
N LYS A 584 -4.57 -1.80 -13.56
CA LYS A 584 -4.17 -2.19 -14.93
C LYS A 584 -2.95 -3.13 -14.91
N LEU A 585 -1.95 -2.87 -14.06
CA LEU A 585 -0.81 -3.79 -13.86
C LEU A 585 -1.26 -5.16 -13.29
N GLN A 586 -2.18 -5.17 -12.32
CA GLN A 586 -2.79 -6.40 -11.79
C GLN A 586 -3.62 -7.15 -12.84
N GLU A 587 -4.31 -6.43 -13.73
CA GLU A 587 -5.05 -7.01 -14.86
C GLU A 587 -4.09 -7.68 -15.84
N ILE A 588 -3.04 -6.99 -16.31
CA ILE A 588 -2.03 -7.54 -17.21
C ILE A 588 -1.36 -8.79 -16.60
N ASN A 589 -0.98 -8.74 -15.31
CA ASN A 589 -0.39 -9.89 -14.63
C ASN A 589 -1.37 -11.07 -14.50
N ARG A 590 -2.68 -10.83 -14.40
CA ARG A 590 -3.70 -11.89 -14.45
C ARG A 590 -3.88 -12.44 -15.87
N MET A 591 -3.81 -11.60 -16.91
CA MET A 591 -3.92 -12.03 -18.30
C MET A 591 -2.69 -12.83 -18.74
N LYS A 592 -1.47 -12.36 -18.44
CA LYS A 592 -0.22 -13.13 -18.60
C LYS A 592 -0.33 -14.48 -17.88
N LYS A 593 -0.73 -14.49 -16.60
CA LYS A 593 -0.95 -15.75 -15.87
C LYS A 593 -2.06 -16.64 -16.43
N GLN A 594 -3.11 -16.09 -17.04
CA GLN A 594 -4.14 -16.90 -17.70
C GLN A 594 -3.64 -17.52 -19.01
N LEU A 595 -2.83 -16.80 -19.79
CA LEU A 595 -2.13 -17.37 -20.97
C LEU A 595 -1.11 -18.43 -20.54
N GLU A 596 -0.25 -18.14 -19.56
CA GLU A 596 0.69 -19.13 -18.98
C GLU A 596 -0.01 -20.42 -18.54
N ASN A 597 -1.24 -20.34 -18.01
CA ASN A 597 -2.05 -21.52 -17.65
C ASN A 597 -2.79 -22.18 -18.83
N GLN A 598 -2.99 -21.48 -19.96
CA GLN A 598 -3.53 -22.06 -21.19
C GLN A 598 -2.43 -22.73 -22.02
N ASP A 599 -1.26 -22.10 -22.14
CA ASP A 599 -0.07 -22.65 -22.76
C ASP A 599 0.52 -23.82 -21.95
N ALA A 600 0.44 -23.80 -20.61
CA ALA A 600 0.72 -24.99 -19.78
C ALA A 600 -0.31 -26.14 -19.95
N GLY A 601 -1.37 -25.93 -20.72
CA GLY A 601 -2.27 -26.98 -21.23
C GLY A 601 -1.85 -27.55 -22.60
N ALA A 602 -0.87 -26.94 -23.28
CA ALA A 602 -0.42 -27.29 -24.63
C ALA A 602 1.10 -27.59 -24.73
N ALA A 603 1.92 -27.06 -23.83
CA ALA A 603 3.36 -27.21 -23.78
C ALA A 603 3.87 -27.48 -22.34
N GLY A 604 5.12 -27.94 -22.23
CA GLY A 604 5.69 -28.46 -20.97
C GLY A 604 5.78 -27.43 -19.84
N LYS A 605 5.45 -27.87 -18.62
CA LYS A 605 5.52 -27.04 -17.40
C LYS A 605 6.95 -26.64 -17.08
N LYS A 606 7.18 -25.35 -16.83
CA LYS A 606 8.42 -24.83 -16.24
C LYS A 606 8.40 -24.97 -14.71
N ILE A 607 9.59 -25.05 -14.10
CA ILE A 607 9.77 -25.12 -12.64
C ILE A 607 10.02 -23.70 -12.11
N GLU A 608 9.26 -23.27 -11.09
CA GLU A 608 9.28 -21.87 -10.61
C GLU A 608 9.42 -21.74 -9.07
N SER A 609 9.48 -22.86 -8.34
CA SER A 609 9.64 -22.94 -6.88
C SER A 609 9.86 -24.38 -6.42
N PHE A 610 10.42 -24.61 -5.23
CA PHE A 610 10.53 -25.95 -4.63
C PHE A 610 9.17 -26.69 -4.55
N ALA A 611 8.07 -26.00 -4.28
CA ALA A 611 6.73 -26.61 -4.27
C ALA A 611 6.33 -27.10 -5.68
N THR A 612 6.49 -26.27 -6.71
CA THR A 612 6.22 -26.70 -8.10
C THR A 612 7.17 -27.79 -8.58
N PHE A 613 8.42 -27.82 -8.10
CA PHE A 613 9.37 -28.91 -8.33
C PHE A 613 8.88 -30.22 -7.68
N GLN A 614 8.43 -30.16 -6.43
CA GLN A 614 7.87 -31.30 -5.72
C GLN A 614 6.58 -31.82 -6.39
N ASP A 615 5.73 -30.95 -6.91
CA ASP A 615 4.53 -31.32 -7.67
C ASP A 615 4.86 -31.93 -9.04
N LEU A 616 5.83 -31.38 -9.78
CA LEU A 616 6.35 -31.97 -11.03
C LEU A 616 7.00 -33.33 -10.78
N PHE A 617 7.78 -33.44 -9.70
CA PHE A 617 8.40 -34.68 -9.27
C PHE A 617 7.33 -35.74 -8.98
N ASN A 618 6.36 -35.45 -8.10
CA ASN A 618 5.28 -36.38 -7.78
C ASN A 618 4.43 -36.75 -9.01
N ALA A 619 4.25 -35.82 -9.96
CA ALA A 619 3.47 -36.08 -11.18
C ALA A 619 4.19 -36.90 -12.25
N HIS A 620 5.53 -37.04 -12.21
CA HIS A 620 6.33 -37.68 -13.28
C HIS A 620 7.31 -38.76 -12.80
N PHE A 621 7.73 -38.78 -11.53
CA PHE A 621 8.69 -39.76 -10.99
C PHE A 621 8.04 -41.05 -10.44
N ASP A 622 6.72 -41.09 -10.25
CA ASP A 622 6.04 -42.22 -9.58
C ASP A 622 6.08 -43.54 -10.38
N GLU A 623 6.56 -43.55 -11.63
CA GLU A 623 6.73 -44.76 -12.46
C GLU A 623 8.03 -44.81 -13.30
N VAL A 624 9.14 -44.20 -12.85
CA VAL A 624 10.41 -44.24 -13.62
C VAL A 624 11.05 -45.63 -13.55
N ARG A 625 10.88 -46.41 -14.62
CA ARG A 625 11.34 -47.81 -14.71
C ARG A 625 12.18 -48.13 -15.94
N THR A 626 12.03 -47.37 -17.04
CA THR A 626 12.79 -47.58 -18.29
C THR A 626 13.96 -46.61 -18.47
N VAL A 627 14.85 -46.96 -19.40
CA VAL A 627 15.99 -46.14 -19.83
C VAL A 627 15.50 -44.81 -20.42
N GLU A 628 14.42 -44.85 -21.21
CA GLU A 628 13.85 -43.71 -21.93
C GLU A 628 13.19 -42.71 -20.97
N GLN A 629 12.37 -43.20 -20.03
CA GLN A 629 11.77 -42.35 -18.99
C GLN A 629 12.84 -41.62 -18.18
N PHE A 630 13.89 -42.35 -17.77
CA PHE A 630 14.98 -41.78 -16.98
C PHE A 630 15.77 -40.72 -17.76
N LYS A 631 16.06 -40.95 -19.05
CA LYS A 631 16.70 -39.96 -19.94
C LYS A 631 15.84 -38.72 -20.15
N GLN A 632 14.53 -38.88 -20.40
CA GLN A 632 13.60 -37.76 -20.56
C GLN A 632 13.52 -36.87 -19.31
N VAL A 633 13.34 -37.50 -18.14
CA VAL A 633 13.30 -36.82 -16.85
C VAL A 633 14.62 -36.12 -16.54
N ARG A 634 15.76 -36.75 -16.83
CA ARG A 634 17.10 -36.15 -16.65
C ARG A 634 17.34 -34.97 -17.59
N ALA A 635 16.88 -35.03 -18.84
CA ALA A 635 16.98 -33.89 -19.77
C ALA A 635 16.20 -32.68 -19.23
N GLN A 636 14.97 -32.88 -18.76
CA GLN A 636 14.15 -31.82 -18.15
C GLN A 636 14.81 -31.19 -16.91
N MET A 637 15.56 -31.97 -16.12
CA MET A 637 16.34 -31.45 -14.98
C MET A 637 17.62 -30.70 -15.39
N ILE A 638 18.10 -30.84 -16.64
CA ILE A 638 19.29 -30.17 -17.16
C ILE A 638 18.92 -28.91 -17.97
N GLU A 639 17.80 -28.93 -18.69
CA GLU A 639 17.30 -27.78 -19.48
C GLU A 639 16.67 -26.69 -18.60
N GLY A 640 16.21 -27.03 -17.39
CA GLY A 640 15.74 -26.06 -16.40
C GLY A 640 16.87 -25.52 -15.52
N THR A 641 16.91 -24.20 -15.32
CA THR A 641 17.87 -23.49 -14.42
C THR A 641 17.55 -23.70 -12.93
N ALA A 642 17.37 -24.96 -12.53
CA ALA A 642 16.92 -25.34 -11.18
C ALA A 642 18.06 -25.38 -10.15
N ALA A 643 19.32 -25.51 -10.58
CA ALA A 643 20.47 -25.63 -9.69
C ALA A 643 20.64 -24.37 -8.81
N ASP A 644 20.66 -23.19 -9.42
CA ASP A 644 20.85 -21.92 -8.72
C ASP A 644 19.66 -21.60 -7.79
N LEU A 645 18.43 -21.83 -8.27
CA LEU A 645 17.21 -21.63 -7.48
C LEU A 645 17.13 -22.56 -6.26
N VAL A 646 17.58 -23.81 -6.37
CA VAL A 646 17.66 -24.73 -5.22
C VAL A 646 18.75 -24.31 -4.24
N PHE A 647 19.86 -23.74 -4.70
CA PHE A 647 20.88 -23.17 -3.82
C PHE A 647 20.35 -21.96 -3.04
N ASP A 648 19.72 -21.00 -3.72
CA ASP A 648 19.14 -19.80 -3.09
C ASP A 648 18.01 -20.13 -2.10
N ASP A 649 17.15 -21.11 -2.40
CA ASP A 649 16.11 -21.59 -1.47
C ASP A 649 16.72 -22.28 -0.23
N LEU A 650 17.76 -23.13 -0.40
CA LEU A 650 18.43 -23.82 0.72
C LEU A 650 19.22 -22.85 1.64
N LEU A 651 19.83 -21.83 1.04
CA LEU A 651 20.48 -20.72 1.73
C LEU A 651 19.45 -19.88 2.50
N SER A 652 18.36 -19.48 1.84
CA SER A 652 17.28 -18.68 2.44
C SER A 652 16.54 -19.41 3.56
N ALA A 653 16.44 -20.75 3.48
CA ALA A 653 15.83 -21.60 4.50
C ALA A 653 16.77 -21.93 5.68
N GLY A 654 18.05 -21.51 5.64
CA GLY A 654 19.01 -21.77 6.71
C GLY A 654 19.41 -23.25 6.85
N PHE A 655 19.45 -23.99 5.74
CA PHE A 655 20.05 -25.32 5.71
C PHE A 655 21.55 -25.27 5.40
N ILE A 656 21.98 -24.32 4.55
CA ILE A 656 23.38 -24.04 4.21
C ILE A 656 23.76 -22.57 4.51
N ASP A 657 25.05 -22.25 4.51
CA ASP A 657 25.60 -20.89 4.48
C ASP A 657 25.92 -20.42 3.06
N SER A 658 26.39 -19.17 2.94
CA SER A 658 26.76 -18.53 1.68
C SER A 658 27.92 -19.20 0.94
N ASP A 659 28.70 -20.06 1.61
CA ASP A 659 29.78 -20.83 1.00
C ASP A 659 29.35 -22.30 0.71
N GLY A 660 28.10 -22.65 1.04
CA GLY A 660 27.47 -23.95 0.75
C GLY A 660 27.50 -24.99 1.89
N TYR A 661 28.00 -24.65 3.08
CA TYR A 661 28.15 -25.61 4.19
C TYR A 661 26.92 -25.63 5.11
N MET A 662 26.58 -26.80 5.68
CA MET A 662 25.37 -26.97 6.49
C MET A 662 25.41 -26.16 7.81
N THR A 663 24.39 -25.32 8.04
CA THR A 663 24.40 -24.26 9.08
C THR A 663 23.79 -24.63 10.44
N THR A 664 23.18 -25.82 10.60
CA THR A 664 22.50 -26.22 11.84
C THR A 664 22.81 -27.65 12.27
N GLY A 665 22.74 -27.91 13.58
CA GLY A 665 23.00 -29.24 14.16
C GLY A 665 22.14 -29.56 15.39
N MET A 666 21.72 -30.81 15.62
CA MET A 666 21.90 -32.04 14.83
C MET A 666 20.82 -33.08 15.19
N GLN A 667 20.43 -34.05 14.35
CA GLN A 667 20.37 -34.15 12.87
C GLN A 667 19.66 -35.50 12.55
N PRO A 668 18.81 -35.63 11.50
CA PRO A 668 18.12 -36.90 11.21
C PRO A 668 19.01 -38.12 10.92
N TYR A 669 20.16 -37.97 10.23
CA TYR A 669 21.06 -39.09 9.91
C TYR A 669 22.57 -38.84 10.01
N ASN A 670 23.03 -37.75 10.67
CA ASN A 670 24.42 -37.66 11.22
C ASN A 670 24.65 -38.64 12.39
N PHE A 671 24.20 -39.89 12.25
CA PHE A 671 24.70 -41.02 13.01
C PHE A 671 25.56 -41.94 12.14
N LEU A 672 25.19 -42.24 10.90
CA LEU A 672 25.91 -43.23 10.07
C LEU A 672 27.16 -42.66 9.38
N ALA A 673 27.08 -41.46 8.81
CA ALA A 673 28.22 -40.84 8.13
C ALA A 673 29.33 -40.41 9.12
N HIS A 674 28.97 -40.01 10.34
CA HIS A 674 29.89 -39.61 11.41
C HIS A 674 30.74 -40.76 11.98
N ILE A 675 30.54 -41.97 11.46
CA ILE A 675 31.37 -43.14 11.74
C ILE A 675 32.10 -43.67 10.49
N ALA A 676 31.66 -43.31 9.28
CA ALA A 676 32.40 -43.57 8.03
C ALA A 676 33.76 -42.84 8.03
N THR A 677 33.87 -41.75 8.78
CA THR A 677 35.10 -41.11 9.27
C THR A 677 35.88 -41.99 10.26
N ASN A 678 36.13 -43.24 9.86
CA ASN A 678 37.05 -44.22 10.45
C ASN A 678 36.72 -44.77 11.86
N ASN A 679 35.45 -45.04 12.16
CA ASN A 679 35.03 -45.74 13.39
C ASN A 679 33.80 -46.68 13.21
N LEU A 680 33.36 -47.00 11.98
CA LEU A 680 32.05 -47.63 11.70
C LEU A 680 31.93 -49.11 12.12
N VAL A 681 31.88 -49.33 13.43
CA VAL A 681 31.38 -50.55 14.05
C VAL A 681 29.87 -50.41 14.22
N GLN A 682 29.11 -50.78 13.17
CA GLN A 682 27.74 -51.26 13.42
C GLN A 682 27.86 -52.53 14.27
N ARG A 683 27.67 -52.41 15.59
CA ARG A 683 27.79 -53.53 16.53
C ARG A 683 26.93 -54.69 16.03
N LYS A 684 27.57 -55.84 15.75
CA LYS A 684 27.07 -57.10 15.15
C LYS A 684 27.18 -57.27 13.62
N CYS A 685 27.42 -56.23 12.82
CA CYS A 685 27.45 -56.35 11.34
C CYS A 685 28.84 -56.69 10.75
N GLU A 686 29.89 -56.79 11.57
CA GLU A 686 31.27 -57.08 11.11
C GLU A 686 31.40 -58.41 10.34
N VAL A 687 30.55 -59.38 10.64
CA VAL A 687 30.48 -60.68 9.97
C VAL A 687 29.89 -60.52 8.56
N GLU A 688 28.77 -59.81 8.42
CA GLU A 688 28.16 -59.51 7.11
C GLU A 688 29.08 -58.63 6.24
N GLN A 689 29.75 -57.65 6.84
CA GLN A 689 30.79 -56.85 6.18
C GLN A 689 32.01 -57.69 5.74
N SER A 690 32.23 -58.87 6.31
CA SER A 690 33.30 -59.79 5.87
C SER A 690 32.92 -60.63 4.64
N TYR A 691 31.63 -60.85 4.38
CA TYR A 691 31.15 -61.58 3.20
C TYR A 691 31.38 -60.80 1.89
N LEU A 692 31.64 -59.50 1.95
CA LEU A 692 32.15 -58.68 0.83
C LEU A 692 33.56 -59.09 0.37
N GLY A 693 34.29 -59.91 1.13
CA GLY A 693 35.62 -60.41 0.77
C GLY A 693 36.60 -59.28 0.48
N LEU A 694 37.19 -59.28 -0.73
CA LEU A 694 38.18 -58.30 -1.16
C LEU A 694 37.62 -56.86 -1.27
N HIS A 695 36.30 -56.70 -1.45
CA HIS A 695 35.65 -55.40 -1.53
C HIS A 695 35.49 -54.71 -0.16
N ARG A 696 35.75 -55.42 0.95
CA ARG A 696 35.52 -54.96 2.33
C ARG A 696 36.14 -53.60 2.65
N GLU A 697 37.33 -53.32 2.12
CA GLU A 697 38.10 -52.10 2.44
C GLU A 697 37.77 -50.89 1.55
N HIS A 698 36.94 -51.07 0.52
CA HIS A 698 36.46 -49.99 -0.35
C HIS A 698 35.00 -49.60 -0.07
N PHE A 699 34.20 -50.55 0.42
CA PHE A 699 32.75 -50.38 0.59
C PHE A 699 32.28 -50.57 2.05
N VAL A 700 31.12 -50.01 2.37
CA VAL A 700 30.36 -50.21 3.61
C VAL A 700 29.03 -50.87 3.26
N LEU A 701 28.70 -51.97 3.94
CA LEU A 701 27.37 -52.55 3.96
C LEU A 701 26.56 -51.95 5.13
N ALA A 702 25.32 -51.55 4.86
CA ALA A 702 24.40 -51.03 5.87
C ALA A 702 23.05 -51.76 5.84
N HIS A 703 22.42 -51.85 7.00
CA HIS A 703 21.09 -52.45 7.17
C HIS A 703 20.03 -51.35 7.32
N ASN A 704 18.81 -51.60 6.84
CA ASN A 704 17.65 -50.91 7.40
C ASN A 704 17.30 -51.54 8.76
N LYS A 705 16.88 -50.75 9.75
CA LYS A 705 16.83 -51.22 11.15
C LYS A 705 15.55 -52.00 11.50
N PRO A 706 15.64 -53.19 12.15
CA PRO A 706 14.48 -53.98 12.61
C PRO A 706 13.71 -53.46 13.85
N GLU A 707 13.70 -52.14 14.13
CA GLU A 707 13.07 -51.57 15.34
C GLU A 707 11.53 -51.60 15.33
N CYS A 708 10.94 -52.42 14.45
CA CYS A 708 9.50 -52.72 14.32
C CYS A 708 9.06 -54.04 14.97
N GLU A 709 9.98 -54.89 15.46
CA GLU A 709 9.64 -56.25 15.90
C GLU A 709 9.09 -56.33 17.34
N ASP A 710 9.71 -55.68 18.33
CA ASP A 710 9.35 -55.85 19.76
C ASP A 710 8.14 -55.02 20.26
N MET A 711 7.67 -54.02 19.49
CA MET A 711 6.74 -52.97 19.99
C MET A 711 5.24 -53.31 19.89
N TRP A 712 4.87 -54.52 19.45
CA TRP A 712 3.49 -54.86 19.06
C TRP A 712 2.47 -55.03 20.19
N SER A 713 2.88 -55.07 21.46
CA SER A 713 1.96 -55.04 22.61
C SER A 713 1.50 -53.62 22.98
N SER A 714 1.92 -52.58 22.25
CA SER A 714 1.47 -51.20 22.45
C SER A 714 0.08 -50.96 21.84
N SER A 715 -0.81 -50.31 22.60
CA SER A 715 -2.16 -49.93 22.18
C SER A 715 -2.25 -48.50 21.60
N ASP A 716 -1.13 -47.84 21.34
CA ASP A 716 -1.07 -46.48 20.79
C ASP A 716 -1.08 -46.49 19.24
N PRO A 717 -2.00 -45.79 18.56
CA PRO A 717 -2.01 -45.64 17.10
C PRO A 717 -0.79 -44.91 16.49
N SER A 718 0.06 -44.27 17.29
CA SER A 718 1.20 -43.46 16.80
C SER A 718 2.19 -44.19 15.89
N TRP A 719 2.24 -45.54 15.94
CA TRP A 719 3.10 -46.34 15.06
C TRP A 719 2.61 -46.46 13.60
N ILE A 720 1.43 -45.97 13.25
CA ILE A 720 0.78 -46.21 11.94
C ILE A 720 1.42 -45.34 10.83
N GLY A 721 2.66 -45.70 10.50
CA GLY A 721 3.46 -45.26 9.36
C GLY A 721 4.50 -46.34 8.95
N LYS A 722 4.28 -47.61 9.35
CA LYS A 722 5.24 -48.72 9.29
C LYS A 722 5.85 -48.94 7.89
N ALA A 723 7.07 -48.45 7.70
CA ALA A 723 7.97 -48.94 6.67
C ALA A 723 8.45 -50.34 7.06
N SER A 724 8.22 -51.33 6.19
CA SER A 724 8.69 -52.70 6.36
C SER A 724 9.31 -53.16 5.04
N MET A 725 10.61 -52.92 4.87
CA MET A 725 11.37 -53.51 3.77
C MET A 725 11.73 -54.96 4.11
N SER A 726 12.29 -55.73 3.17
CA SER A 726 12.52 -57.17 3.41
C SER A 726 13.52 -57.43 4.54
N LYS A 727 13.39 -58.57 5.21
CA LYS A 727 14.35 -59.05 6.23
C LYS A 727 15.78 -59.11 5.68
N ASN A 728 15.88 -59.45 4.39
CA ASN A 728 17.09 -59.46 3.57
C ASN A 728 17.10 -58.24 2.63
N HIS A 729 17.00 -57.02 3.18
CA HIS A 729 17.35 -55.77 2.50
C HIS A 729 18.61 -55.17 3.12
N ARG A 730 19.58 -54.82 2.27
CA ARG A 730 20.84 -54.14 2.63
C ARG A 730 21.13 -53.01 1.63
N PHE A 731 22.07 -52.14 1.99
CA PHE A 731 22.60 -51.08 1.12
C PHE A 731 24.12 -51.21 1.06
N LEU A 732 24.71 -50.92 -0.11
CA LEU A 732 26.16 -50.84 -0.31
C LEU A 732 26.56 -49.43 -0.76
N ALA A 733 27.58 -48.87 -0.12
CA ALA A 733 28.10 -47.52 -0.37
C ALA A 733 29.64 -47.51 -0.35
N PHE A 734 30.28 -46.51 -0.97
CA PHE A 734 31.74 -46.31 -0.86
C PHE A 734 32.13 -45.75 0.52
N ARG A 735 33.31 -46.15 1.03
CA ARG A 735 33.85 -45.63 2.31
C ARG A 735 34.28 -44.16 2.25
N ASN A 736 34.91 -43.77 1.14
CA ASN A 736 35.59 -42.47 1.01
C ASN A 736 34.84 -41.52 0.06
N LEU A 737 33.53 -41.37 0.25
CA LEU A 737 32.74 -40.37 -0.46
C LEU A 737 33.26 -38.96 -0.10
N ARG A 738 33.62 -38.18 -1.12
CA ARG A 738 33.93 -36.75 -0.96
C ARG A 738 32.64 -35.94 -0.97
N TRP A 739 32.57 -34.94 -0.10
CA TRP A 739 31.38 -34.12 0.15
C TRP A 739 31.34 -32.83 -0.69
N GLU A 740 32.21 -32.74 -1.70
CA GLU A 740 32.40 -31.58 -2.57
C GLU A 740 31.28 -31.45 -3.64
N PHE A 741 30.42 -32.47 -3.79
CA PHE A 741 29.43 -32.57 -4.88
C PHE A 741 28.02 -32.92 -4.37
N PHE A 742 27.27 -31.89 -3.96
CA PHE A 742 25.92 -32.03 -3.40
C PHE A 742 24.82 -31.99 -4.49
N ASN A 743 24.87 -32.89 -5.48
CA ASN A 743 23.74 -33.06 -6.41
C ASN A 743 23.61 -34.44 -7.08
N VAL A 744 22.37 -34.70 -7.49
CA VAL A 744 21.79 -35.94 -8.05
C VAL A 744 22.65 -36.67 -9.11
N ILE A 745 22.85 -37.99 -8.92
CA ILE A 745 23.36 -38.96 -9.92
C ILE A 745 24.73 -38.57 -10.56
N SER A 746 25.64 -38.03 -9.74
CA SER A 746 26.97 -37.56 -10.15
C SER A 746 27.97 -38.65 -10.61
N VAL A 747 27.66 -39.95 -10.41
CA VAL A 747 28.55 -41.08 -10.78
C VAL A 747 28.68 -41.30 -12.31
N GLY A 748 27.86 -40.63 -13.12
CA GLY A 748 28.06 -40.57 -14.59
C GLY A 748 28.82 -39.34 -15.10
N LEU A 749 28.87 -38.26 -14.31
CA LEU A 749 28.95 -36.90 -14.86
C LEU A 749 30.33 -36.22 -14.77
N GLU A 750 31.20 -36.61 -13.83
CA GLU A 750 32.50 -35.92 -13.64
C GLU A 750 33.73 -36.83 -13.73
N SER A 751 33.64 -38.11 -13.37
CA SER A 751 34.80 -39.01 -13.35
C SER A 751 35.32 -39.41 -14.75
N GLY A 752 34.69 -38.93 -15.82
CA GLY A 752 34.62 -39.64 -17.09
C GLY A 752 33.69 -40.85 -16.96
N SER A 753 32.82 -41.04 -17.94
CA SER A 753 31.69 -41.98 -17.86
C SER A 753 32.12 -43.46 -17.86
N GLU A 754 33.33 -43.78 -18.33
CA GLU A 754 33.95 -45.10 -18.17
C GLU A 754 34.30 -45.44 -16.71
N HIS A 755 34.83 -44.49 -15.92
CA HIS A 755 35.09 -44.71 -14.49
C HIS A 755 33.80 -44.84 -13.69
N GLY A 756 32.74 -44.14 -14.11
CA GLY A 756 31.39 -44.29 -13.57
C GLY A 756 30.83 -45.70 -13.78
N LEU A 757 30.91 -46.18 -15.03
CA LEU A 757 30.55 -47.54 -15.41
C LEU A 757 31.36 -48.60 -14.62
N ALA A 758 32.67 -48.41 -14.48
CA ALA A 758 33.53 -49.30 -13.69
C ALA A 758 33.18 -49.27 -12.19
N SER A 759 32.80 -48.12 -11.65
CA SER A 759 32.40 -47.97 -10.23
C SER A 759 31.08 -48.67 -9.93
N LEU A 760 30.09 -48.57 -10.82
CA LEU A 760 28.83 -49.32 -10.71
C LEU A 760 29.03 -50.82 -10.89
N GLN A 761 29.92 -51.25 -11.79
CA GLN A 761 30.27 -52.66 -11.92
C GLN A 761 30.94 -53.19 -10.65
N ALA A 762 31.91 -52.46 -10.08
CA ALA A 762 32.54 -52.84 -8.81
C ALA A 762 31.54 -52.92 -7.63
N MET A 763 30.52 -52.05 -7.59
CA MET A 763 29.40 -52.19 -6.65
C MET A 763 28.56 -53.44 -6.91
N LYS A 764 28.26 -53.76 -8.18
CA LYS A 764 27.51 -54.97 -8.58
C LYS A 764 28.24 -56.24 -8.15
N ASP A 765 29.53 -56.33 -8.45
CA ASP A 765 30.37 -57.49 -8.15
C ASP A 765 30.50 -57.68 -6.64
N ALA A 766 30.71 -56.60 -5.89
CA ALA A 766 30.72 -56.62 -4.43
C ALA A 766 29.37 -57.07 -3.83
N ALA A 767 28.24 -56.59 -4.36
CA ALA A 767 26.90 -57.00 -3.92
C ALA A 767 26.64 -58.49 -4.17
N LEU A 768 27.03 -59.01 -5.35
CA LEU A 768 26.91 -60.42 -5.69
C LEU A 768 27.85 -61.29 -4.84
N GLN A 769 29.08 -60.84 -4.57
CA GLN A 769 29.99 -61.51 -3.64
C GLN A 769 29.42 -61.57 -2.21
N PHE A 770 28.81 -60.49 -1.73
CA PHE A 770 28.13 -60.48 -0.43
C PHE A 770 27.02 -61.55 -0.37
N VAL A 771 26.05 -61.54 -1.30
CA VAL A 771 24.95 -62.52 -1.31
C VAL A 771 25.46 -63.95 -1.38
N THR A 772 26.43 -64.23 -2.26
CA THR A 772 26.98 -65.58 -2.48
C THR A 772 27.59 -66.18 -1.21
N ASN A 773 28.10 -65.35 -0.30
CA ASN A 773 28.72 -65.78 0.96
C ASN A 773 27.82 -65.59 2.19
N ALA A 774 26.71 -64.84 2.08
CA ALA A 774 25.82 -64.53 3.20
C ALA A 774 24.78 -65.66 3.41
N PRO A 775 24.79 -66.36 4.56
CA PRO A 775 23.87 -67.47 4.79
C PRO A 775 22.42 -66.99 4.92
N GLY A 776 21.50 -67.71 4.29
CA GLY A 776 20.06 -67.40 4.34
C GLY A 776 19.56 -66.41 3.28
N TRP A 777 20.38 -66.10 2.28
CA TRP A 777 19.96 -65.39 1.06
C TRP A 777 19.57 -66.38 -0.06
N SER A 778 18.63 -65.96 -0.90
CA SER A 778 18.26 -66.69 -2.13
C SER A 778 19.40 -66.71 -3.16
N PRO A 779 19.37 -67.65 -4.13
CA PRO A 779 20.29 -67.66 -5.28
C PRO A 779 20.30 -66.31 -6.06
N PRO A 780 21.42 -65.93 -6.70
CA PRO A 780 21.61 -64.61 -7.31
C PRO A 780 20.51 -64.16 -8.29
N GLU A 781 19.89 -65.09 -9.02
CA GLU A 781 18.78 -64.84 -9.94
C GLU A 781 17.49 -64.32 -9.26
N ASN A 782 17.39 -64.46 -7.93
CA ASN A 782 16.30 -63.91 -7.11
C ASN A 782 16.69 -62.62 -6.37
N ILE A 783 17.84 -62.00 -6.71
CA ILE A 783 18.32 -60.77 -6.07
C ILE A 783 18.04 -59.55 -6.94
N GLY A 784 17.30 -58.61 -6.38
CA GLY A 784 17.07 -57.30 -6.96
C GLY A 784 18.19 -56.33 -6.58
N LEU A 785 18.86 -55.79 -7.59
CA LEU A 785 19.89 -54.75 -7.46
C LEU A 785 19.36 -53.43 -8.04
N TYR A 786 19.14 -52.43 -7.19
CA TYR A 786 18.53 -51.16 -7.56
C TYR A 786 19.34 -49.96 -7.06
N LEU A 787 19.40 -48.89 -7.85
CA LEU A 787 19.89 -47.60 -7.39
C LEU A 787 18.70 -46.74 -6.94
N ALA A 788 18.82 -46.14 -5.75
CA ALA A 788 17.85 -45.17 -5.27
C ALA A 788 18.18 -43.75 -5.76
N ALA A 789 17.14 -43.01 -6.11
CA ALA A 789 17.18 -41.57 -6.36
C ALA A 789 16.02 -40.92 -5.59
N TRP A 790 16.29 -40.49 -4.36
CA TRP A 790 15.29 -39.90 -3.45
C TRP A 790 15.65 -38.43 -3.14
N PRO A 791 14.80 -37.45 -3.46
CA PRO A 791 15.04 -36.04 -3.13
C PRO A 791 14.49 -35.61 -1.76
N LEU A 792 13.70 -36.47 -1.08
CA LEU A 792 12.97 -36.12 0.15
C LEU A 792 13.47 -36.85 1.42
N THR A 793 14.70 -37.36 1.38
CA THR A 793 15.48 -37.70 2.58
C THR A 793 16.81 -36.95 2.51
N ALA A 794 17.13 -36.18 3.54
CA ALA A 794 18.09 -35.06 3.56
C ALA A 794 19.60 -35.41 3.41
N VAL A 795 19.97 -36.52 2.78
CA VAL A 795 21.35 -36.83 2.34
C VAL A 795 21.29 -37.52 0.96
N PRO A 796 21.50 -36.80 -0.15
CA PRO A 796 21.64 -37.40 -1.48
C PRO A 796 22.98 -38.15 -1.58
N CYS A 797 22.94 -39.43 -1.91
CA CYS A 797 24.11 -40.30 -1.96
C CYS A 797 23.88 -41.53 -2.86
N LEU A 798 24.93 -42.08 -3.48
CA LEU A 798 24.81 -43.30 -4.27
C LEU A 798 24.77 -44.53 -3.36
N HIS A 799 23.59 -45.11 -3.18
CA HIS A 799 23.39 -46.40 -2.53
C HIS A 799 22.91 -47.46 -3.52
N LEU A 800 23.61 -48.59 -3.57
CA LEU A 800 23.10 -49.81 -4.21
C LEU A 800 22.26 -50.60 -3.20
N HIS A 801 20.97 -50.71 -3.47
CA HIS A 801 20.03 -51.53 -2.71
C HIS A 801 20.17 -52.99 -3.13
N ILE A 802 20.43 -53.87 -2.16
CA ILE A 802 20.56 -55.33 -2.33
C ILE A 802 19.35 -55.99 -1.65
N VAL A 803 18.49 -56.64 -2.44
CA VAL A 803 17.17 -57.09 -1.99
C VAL A 803 16.93 -58.53 -2.42
N ASP A 804 16.67 -59.42 -1.45
CA ASP A 804 16.20 -60.77 -1.71
C ASP A 804 14.71 -60.76 -2.11
N LEU A 805 14.41 -60.93 -3.40
CA LEU A 805 13.06 -60.76 -3.94
C LEU A 805 12.10 -61.84 -3.46
N ALA A 806 12.58 -63.06 -3.20
CA ALA A 806 11.78 -64.15 -2.64
C ALA A 806 11.28 -63.86 -1.20
N HIS A 807 11.85 -62.85 -0.54
CA HIS A 807 11.52 -62.44 0.83
C HIS A 807 10.97 -60.99 0.91
N THR A 808 10.51 -60.43 -0.21
CA THR A 808 9.87 -59.11 -0.26
C THR A 808 8.42 -59.10 0.21
N GLY A 809 7.91 -57.91 0.55
CA GLY A 809 6.52 -57.68 0.91
C GLY A 809 5.97 -56.37 0.32
N PRO A 810 4.67 -56.07 0.47
CA PRO A 810 3.98 -55.03 -0.33
C PRO A 810 4.44 -53.58 -0.12
N SER A 811 5.32 -53.31 0.84
CA SER A 811 5.98 -52.02 0.98
C SER A 811 7.22 -51.89 0.09
N PHE A 812 7.85 -53.00 -0.32
CA PHE A 812 8.91 -52.98 -1.32
C PHE A 812 8.36 -52.72 -2.73
N GLU A 813 7.23 -53.32 -3.09
CA GLU A 813 6.56 -53.14 -4.39
C GLU A 813 6.20 -51.66 -4.65
N ARG A 814 5.82 -50.93 -3.60
CA ARG A 814 5.53 -49.48 -3.66
C ARG A 814 6.79 -48.60 -3.72
N LEU A 815 7.96 -49.13 -3.33
CA LEU A 815 9.24 -48.43 -3.42
C LEU A 815 10.01 -48.76 -4.69
N CYS A 816 9.81 -49.94 -5.31
CA CYS A 816 10.41 -50.29 -6.61
C CYS A 816 9.76 -49.57 -7.80
N GLN A 817 8.75 -48.74 -7.56
CA GLN A 817 8.31 -47.69 -8.48
C GLN A 817 9.26 -46.48 -8.51
N LYS A 818 10.03 -46.26 -7.43
CA LYS A 818 10.87 -45.06 -7.17
C LYS A 818 12.37 -45.39 -7.05
N MET A 819 12.80 -46.48 -7.70
CA MET A 819 14.20 -46.92 -7.76
C MET A 819 14.50 -47.49 -9.15
N LEU A 820 15.61 -47.08 -9.75
CA LEU A 820 16.00 -47.56 -11.08
C LEU A 820 16.73 -48.91 -10.94
N PRO A 821 16.39 -49.95 -11.74
CA PRO A 821 17.19 -51.17 -11.81
C PRO A 821 18.64 -50.85 -12.20
N LEU A 822 19.62 -51.45 -11.51
CA LEU A 822 21.04 -51.13 -11.70
C LEU A 822 21.49 -51.29 -13.16
N ASP A 823 21.00 -52.32 -13.85
CA ASP A 823 21.36 -52.57 -15.25
C ASP A 823 20.76 -51.55 -16.23
N ASN A 824 19.61 -50.94 -15.89
CA ASN A 824 19.06 -49.81 -16.67
C ASN A 824 19.93 -48.55 -16.46
N ALA A 825 20.41 -48.31 -15.23
CA ALA A 825 21.34 -47.21 -14.95
C ALA A 825 22.67 -47.37 -15.71
N ILE A 826 23.23 -48.58 -15.68
CA ILE A 826 24.43 -48.97 -16.43
C ILE A 826 24.23 -48.78 -17.94
N GLN A 827 23.05 -49.11 -18.47
CA GLN A 827 22.75 -48.90 -19.90
C GLN A 827 22.61 -47.43 -20.27
N VAL A 828 21.93 -46.60 -19.45
CA VAL A 828 21.85 -45.14 -19.65
C VAL A 828 23.25 -44.54 -19.79
N LEU A 829 24.15 -44.85 -18.85
CA LEU A 829 25.52 -44.34 -18.88
C LEU A 829 26.29 -44.86 -20.10
N ARG A 830 26.16 -46.16 -20.44
CA ARG A 830 26.80 -46.74 -21.64
C ARG A 830 26.35 -46.06 -22.93
N ASP A 831 25.05 -45.75 -23.05
CA ASP A 831 24.52 -45.05 -24.22
C ASP A 831 25.10 -43.65 -24.35
N GLU A 832 25.21 -42.90 -23.24
CA GLU A 832 25.78 -41.55 -23.21
C GLU A 832 27.27 -41.53 -23.55
N VAL A 833 28.06 -42.48 -23.01
CA VAL A 833 29.47 -42.71 -23.41
C VAL A 833 29.55 -42.90 -24.94
N THR A 834 28.69 -43.78 -25.47
CA THR A 834 28.72 -44.19 -26.88
C THR A 834 28.26 -43.08 -27.82
N GLN A 835 27.33 -42.22 -27.37
CA GLN A 835 26.83 -41.08 -28.14
C GLN A 835 27.79 -39.87 -28.13
N GLY A 836 28.92 -39.94 -27.40
CA GLY A 836 29.83 -38.82 -27.25
C GLY A 836 29.25 -37.69 -26.40
N ILE A 837 28.20 -37.98 -25.60
CA ILE A 837 27.67 -37.07 -24.60
C ILE A 837 28.65 -37.10 -23.42
N GLY A 838 29.71 -36.28 -23.55
CA GLY A 838 30.52 -35.88 -22.41
C GLY A 838 29.70 -35.03 -21.43
N PRO A 839 30.33 -34.44 -20.39
CA PRO A 839 29.66 -33.43 -19.59
C PRO A 839 29.16 -32.31 -20.52
N ILE A 840 27.83 -32.13 -20.56
CA ILE A 840 27.20 -30.95 -21.18
C ILE A 840 27.82 -29.73 -20.51
N ASP A 841 28.23 -28.73 -21.32
CA ASP A 841 29.17 -27.68 -20.93
C ASP A 841 28.95 -27.19 -19.49
N SER A 842 29.93 -27.51 -18.65
CA SER A 842 29.74 -27.59 -17.21
C SER A 842 29.30 -26.26 -16.61
N VAL A 843 28.26 -26.29 -15.77
CA VAL A 843 28.08 -25.33 -14.67
C VAL A 843 29.13 -25.64 -13.58
N CYS A 844 30.40 -25.56 -13.97
CA CYS A 844 31.55 -25.67 -13.10
C CYS A 844 31.65 -24.38 -12.29
N LEU A 845 31.13 -24.40 -11.06
CA LEU A 845 31.54 -23.45 -10.03
C LEU A 845 33.06 -23.54 -9.90
N LYS A 846 33.76 -22.47 -10.24
CA LYS A 846 35.21 -22.50 -10.55
C LYS A 846 36.03 -22.99 -9.36
N SER A 847 36.69 -24.13 -9.51
CA SER A 847 37.76 -24.56 -8.60
C SER A 847 38.91 -23.54 -8.59
N SER A 848 39.16 -22.91 -7.45
CA SER A 848 40.13 -21.80 -7.30
C SER A 848 41.43 -22.18 -6.58
N TYR A 849 41.80 -23.47 -6.57
CA TYR A 849 43.13 -23.94 -6.18
C TYR A 849 43.70 -24.93 -7.22
N PRO A 850 45.03 -24.92 -7.47
CA PRO A 850 45.66 -25.79 -8.46
C PRO A 850 45.81 -27.23 -7.97
N THR A 851 45.80 -28.17 -8.92
CA THR A 851 46.17 -29.56 -8.72
C THR A 851 47.62 -29.72 -8.24
N ARG A 852 47.91 -30.85 -7.60
CA ARG A 852 49.22 -31.26 -7.13
C ARG A 852 49.52 -32.70 -7.53
#